data_AF-A0A4Q8UEJ5-F1
#
_entry.id   AF-A0A4Q8UEJ5-F1
#
_cell.length_a   1.000
_cell.length_b   1.000
_cell.length_c   1.000
_cell.angle_alpha   90.00
_cell.angle_beta   90.00
_cell.angle_gamma   90.00
#
_symmetry.space_group_name_H-M   'P 1'
#
loop_
_entity.id
_entity.type
_entity.pdbx_description
1 polymer ?
#
loop_
_entity_poly.entity_id
_entity_poly.type
_entity_poly.pdbx_seq_one_letter_code
_entity_poly.pdbx_strand_id
1 'polypeptide(L)'
;MTQTPLQDSATSSLTPPVARKVPHERTHHGDTFVDNYEWLREKESPEVVEHLKAENAYQEAVTAHQEPLREAIFQEIKGRTQETDLSVPNRKDGWWYFSRSVEGKEYGIQCRVRAQDTGNPVADWTPPAVEAGVEIPGEEVLLDGNIEAEGKPFFSVGGSAVTVDGNLYAYAVDNSGDERFTLRIKDLRTGELLPDVIENIFYGVSFSPDGTRIFYTVVDDSWRPYQVKSHVLGTPVTDDEVIYQEDDVAMWLGFELSSDRRYLVLGIGCSEYSETRLLSFDDPTAALTTVISRDERVLYEAEPFLLTGQDGEKHERIVITHNRNAVNSMVSLIDPAELAKPLAEQHWSTVVGHSDDVRINGAGVTSTHLIVSIRKDTIERVQVMGLAGLGTPAQEPPVEPAFDEELYTAGVGGSDYEAPVIRLGYTSYFTPSRVYDFVLPTPAQPAGELLLRKESPVLGGYDGSDYVATREWATAADGTRIPLSVLRHKSVKQDSTAAGLVYGYGSYELSMDPGFGIARLSLLDRGVVFVIAHIRGGGELGRHWYEDGKKLTKMNTFTDFVDATDWLATSGWVDPSRIAALGGSAGGLLMGAVANLAPEKYAAVVAQVPFVDALTTILDPELPLSALEWEEWGNPITDPEVYDYMKSYSPYENVHEVAYPKVAAVTSFNDTRVLYVEPAKWVQELRNKTTGDQPILMKIEMDGGHGGASGRYVQWRERAWDYAFIADSVGATQLLPGAGLK
;
A
#
# COMPACT_ATOMS: atom_id res chain seq x y z
N MET A 1 52.85 -4.66 34.35
CA MET A 1 52.16 -4.85 35.64
C MET A 1 51.61 -3.52 36.09
N THR A 2 50.31 -3.33 35.88
CA THR A 2 49.41 -2.49 36.70
C THR A 2 48.01 -2.90 36.24
N GLN A 3 47.46 -3.88 36.94
CA GLN A 3 46.07 -4.31 36.80
C GLN A 3 45.19 -3.18 37.35
N THR A 4 44.36 -2.62 36.48
CA THR A 4 43.19 -1.85 36.92
C THR A 4 42.08 -2.88 37.20
N PRO A 5 41.41 -2.85 38.37
CA PRO A 5 40.42 -3.85 38.71
C PRO A 5 39.22 -3.71 37.77
N LEU A 6 38.75 -4.84 37.23
CA LEU A 6 37.40 -4.96 36.69
C LEU A 6 36.44 -4.64 37.83
N GLN A 7 35.81 -3.47 37.75
CA GLN A 7 34.64 -3.16 38.54
C GLN A 7 33.52 -4.03 37.98
N ASP A 8 33.08 -5.00 38.77
CA ASP A 8 31.82 -5.71 38.53
C ASP A 8 30.73 -4.65 38.35
N SER A 9 30.31 -4.43 37.10
CA SER A 9 29.08 -3.72 36.81
C SER A 9 27.96 -4.65 37.23
N ALA A 10 27.44 -4.43 38.43
CA ALA A 10 26.12 -4.93 38.80
C ALA A 10 25.17 -4.55 37.66
N THR A 11 24.66 -5.54 36.94
CA THR A 11 23.60 -5.38 35.96
C THR A 11 22.39 -4.83 36.71
N SER A 12 22.20 -3.50 36.71
CA SER A 12 20.92 -2.92 37.09
C SER A 12 19.90 -3.49 36.11
N SER A 13 18.93 -4.25 36.59
CA SER A 13 17.81 -4.70 35.78
C SER A 13 17.18 -3.48 35.12
N LEU A 14 17.29 -3.38 33.79
CA LEU A 14 16.60 -2.34 33.03
C LEU A 14 15.11 -2.45 33.34
N THR A 15 14.54 -1.38 33.89
CA THR A 15 13.14 -1.34 34.31
C THR A 15 12.34 -0.63 33.22
N PRO A 16 11.24 -1.21 32.71
CA PRO A 16 10.42 -0.54 31.71
C PRO A 16 9.78 0.74 32.29
N PRO A 17 9.56 1.77 31.46
CA PRO A 17 8.78 2.93 31.86
C PRO A 17 7.35 2.51 32.20
N VAL A 18 6.85 3.04 33.31
CA VAL A 18 5.50 2.75 33.81
C VAL A 18 4.65 4.01 33.68
N ALA A 19 3.63 3.95 32.84
CA ALA A 19 2.61 5.00 32.77
C ALA A 19 1.76 4.98 34.04
N ARG A 20 1.42 6.16 34.57
CA ARG A 20 0.43 6.25 35.65
C ARG A 20 -0.94 5.80 35.15
N LYS A 21 -1.72 5.19 36.04
CA LYS A 21 -3.10 4.82 35.77
C LYS A 21 -4.03 5.98 36.14
N VAL A 22 -4.79 6.45 35.16
CA VAL A 22 -5.80 7.50 35.31
C VAL A 22 -7.11 6.93 34.78
N PRO A 23 -7.99 6.43 35.65
CA PRO A 23 -9.24 5.83 35.20
C PRO A 23 -10.07 6.82 34.40
N HIS A 24 -10.36 6.47 33.14
CA HIS A 24 -11.31 7.13 32.27
C HIS A 24 -12.37 6.10 31.88
N GLU A 25 -13.65 6.42 32.09
CA GLU A 25 -14.75 5.51 31.79
C GLU A 25 -15.32 5.80 30.41
N ARG A 26 -15.30 4.80 29.53
CA ARG A 26 -16.02 4.80 28.26
C ARG A 26 -17.26 3.91 28.42
N THR A 27 -18.45 4.50 28.38
CA THR A 27 -19.72 3.75 28.44
C THR A 27 -20.44 3.79 27.11
N HIS A 28 -20.77 2.63 26.54
CA HIS A 28 -21.57 2.49 25.31
C HIS A 28 -22.47 1.26 25.43
N HIS A 29 -23.71 1.33 24.89
CA HIS A 29 -24.71 0.26 24.96
C HIS A 29 -24.92 -0.39 26.35
N GLY A 30 -24.65 0.37 27.43
CA GLY A 30 -24.75 -0.10 28.82
C GLY A 30 -23.52 -0.86 29.35
N ASP A 31 -22.51 -1.09 28.51
CA ASP A 31 -21.20 -1.61 28.88
C ASP A 31 -20.24 -0.47 29.22
N THR A 32 -19.43 -0.63 30.27
CA THR A 32 -18.44 0.38 30.69
C THR A 32 -17.05 -0.22 30.71
N PHE A 33 -16.16 0.34 29.89
CA PHE A 33 -14.74 0.03 29.86
C PHE A 33 -13.97 1.09 30.63
N VAL A 34 -13.05 0.66 31.51
CA VAL A 34 -12.19 1.57 32.28
C VAL A 34 -10.82 1.61 31.63
N ASP A 35 -10.56 2.70 30.92
CA ASP A 35 -9.28 2.97 30.28
C ASP A 35 -8.35 3.70 31.25
N ASN A 36 -7.26 3.05 31.64
CA ASN A 36 -6.30 3.65 32.58
C ASN A 36 -5.28 4.57 31.91
N TYR A 37 -5.21 4.59 30.58
CA TYR A 37 -4.10 5.19 29.84
C TYR A 37 -4.57 6.19 28.76
N GLU A 38 -5.85 6.56 28.75
CA GLU A 38 -6.40 7.52 27.78
C GLU A 38 -5.72 8.90 27.81
N TRP A 39 -5.14 9.29 28.96
CA TRP A 39 -4.33 10.50 29.07
C TRP A 39 -3.11 10.54 28.14
N LEU A 40 -2.65 9.37 27.65
CA LEU A 40 -1.58 9.29 26.65
C LEU A 40 -1.99 9.86 25.28
N ARG A 41 -3.27 10.17 25.03
CA ARG A 41 -3.73 10.80 23.79
C ARG A 41 -3.30 12.26 23.67
N GLU A 42 -3.04 12.93 24.79
CA GLU A 42 -2.69 14.35 24.86
C GLU A 42 -1.32 14.64 24.20
N LYS A 43 -1.28 14.70 22.87
CA LYS A 43 -0.07 14.79 22.05
C LYS A 43 0.88 15.91 22.43
N GLU A 44 0.32 17.06 22.80
CA GLU A 44 1.09 18.26 23.19
C GLU A 44 1.54 18.24 24.67
N SER A 45 1.16 17.22 25.44
CA SER A 45 1.53 17.11 26.85
C SER A 45 3.02 16.79 27.00
N PRO A 46 3.79 17.61 27.75
CA PRO A 46 5.19 17.29 28.04
C PRO A 46 5.37 15.94 28.75
N GLU A 47 4.40 15.54 29.59
CA GLU A 47 4.43 14.25 30.30
C GLU A 47 4.34 13.07 29.31
N VAL A 48 3.49 13.18 28.28
CA VAL A 48 3.36 12.18 27.22
C VAL A 48 4.65 12.10 26.41
N VAL A 49 5.19 13.24 25.98
CA VAL A 49 6.45 13.28 25.21
C VAL A 49 7.62 12.70 26.02
N GLU A 50 7.72 12.99 27.31
CA GLU A 50 8.73 12.42 28.20
C GLU A 50 8.55 10.90 28.37
N HIS A 51 7.31 10.42 28.50
CA HIS A 51 7.02 8.99 28.56
C HIS A 51 7.46 8.26 27.27
N LEU A 52 7.10 8.79 26.11
CA LEU A 52 7.48 8.21 24.80
C LEU A 52 9.00 8.19 24.58
N LYS A 53 9.71 9.24 25.02
CA LYS A 53 11.18 9.25 25.01
C LYS A 53 11.78 8.21 25.96
N ALA A 54 11.17 8.01 27.13
CA ALA A 54 11.59 6.96 28.06
C ALA A 54 11.36 5.56 27.48
N GLU A 55 10.28 5.35 26.72
CA GLU A 55 10.05 4.10 25.97
C GLU A 55 11.15 3.82 24.96
N ASN A 56 11.53 4.82 24.16
CA ASN A 56 12.66 4.68 23.23
C ASN A 56 13.97 4.37 23.97
N ALA A 57 14.27 5.08 25.05
CA ALA A 57 15.49 4.80 25.84
C ALA A 57 15.50 3.38 26.41
N TYR A 58 14.34 2.87 26.85
CA TYR A 58 14.22 1.50 27.34
C TYR A 58 14.41 0.48 26.22
N GLN A 59 13.75 0.65 25.07
CA GLN A 59 13.91 -0.29 23.95
C GLN A 59 15.36 -0.32 23.45
N GLU A 60 16.00 0.85 23.33
CA GLU A 60 17.41 0.96 22.95
C GLU A 60 18.30 0.18 23.91
N ALA A 61 18.08 0.33 25.21
CA ALA A 61 18.87 -0.37 26.22
C ALA A 61 18.65 -1.90 26.20
N VAL A 62 17.40 -2.36 26.06
CA VAL A 62 17.05 -3.80 26.00
C VAL A 62 17.63 -4.47 24.76
N THR A 63 17.72 -3.73 23.67
CA THR A 63 18.10 -4.28 22.36
C THR A 63 19.50 -3.86 21.90
N ALA A 64 20.29 -3.24 22.76
CA ALA A 64 21.63 -2.75 22.45
C ALA A 64 22.56 -3.85 21.92
N HIS A 65 22.41 -5.10 22.39
CA HIS A 65 23.20 -6.24 21.91
C HIS A 65 22.90 -6.62 20.46
N GLN A 66 21.78 -6.18 19.90
CA GLN A 66 21.36 -6.46 18.53
C GLN A 66 22.03 -5.52 17.51
N GLU A 67 22.71 -4.46 17.96
CA GLU A 67 23.29 -3.45 17.06
C GLU A 67 24.25 -4.03 16.00
N PRO A 68 25.16 -4.97 16.31
CA PRO A 68 25.98 -5.60 15.28
C PRO A 68 25.16 -6.36 14.22
N LEU A 69 24.05 -6.97 14.61
CA LEU A 69 23.15 -7.67 13.69
C LEU A 69 22.36 -6.68 12.83
N ARG A 70 21.88 -5.57 13.42
CA ARG A 70 21.23 -4.48 12.68
C ARG A 70 22.14 -3.89 11.63
N GLU A 71 23.38 -3.59 12.01
CA GLU A 71 24.38 -3.07 11.08
C GLU A 71 24.67 -4.07 9.96
N ALA A 72 24.82 -5.36 10.29
CA ALA A 72 25.02 -6.41 9.29
C ALA A 72 23.85 -6.47 8.29
N ILE A 73 22.60 -6.51 8.77
CA ILE A 73 21.41 -6.54 7.93
C ILE A 73 21.28 -5.25 7.09
N PHE A 74 21.60 -4.08 7.66
CA PHE A 74 21.63 -2.83 6.91
C PHE A 74 22.66 -2.86 5.78
N GLN A 75 23.89 -3.29 6.06
CA GLN A 75 24.94 -3.40 5.03
C GLN A 75 24.61 -4.48 3.98
N GLU A 76 23.93 -5.54 4.39
CA GLU A 76 23.38 -6.57 3.50
C GLU A 76 22.28 -6.02 2.57
N ILE A 77 21.38 -5.17 3.06
CA ILE A 77 20.37 -4.50 2.22
C ILE A 77 21.07 -3.55 1.25
N LYS A 78 21.93 -2.68 1.78
CA LYS A 78 22.68 -1.70 1.00
C LYS A 78 23.53 -2.38 -0.07
N GLY A 79 24.31 -3.39 0.31
CA GLY A 79 25.23 -4.12 -0.57
C GLY A 79 24.55 -4.95 -1.67
N ARG A 80 23.24 -5.22 -1.55
CA ARG A 80 22.41 -5.83 -2.61
C ARG A 80 21.67 -4.81 -3.46
N THR A 81 21.63 -3.54 -3.07
CA THR A 81 20.85 -2.49 -3.73
C THR A 81 21.72 -1.66 -4.66
N GLN A 82 21.28 -1.44 -5.90
CA GLN A 82 21.90 -0.45 -6.77
C GLN A 82 21.46 0.97 -6.34
N GLU A 83 22.38 1.72 -5.74
CA GLU A 83 22.07 3.02 -5.14
C GLU A 83 22.00 4.18 -6.13
N THR A 84 22.76 4.11 -7.22
CA THR A 84 22.66 5.03 -8.35
C THR A 84 21.93 4.32 -9.47
N ASP A 85 20.70 4.74 -9.77
CA ASP A 85 19.83 4.02 -10.71
C ASP A 85 18.80 4.96 -11.36
N LEU A 86 18.21 4.51 -12.46
CA LEU A 86 17.19 5.20 -13.24
C LEU A 86 15.96 4.33 -13.44
N SER A 87 14.76 4.89 -13.33
CA SER A 87 13.54 4.20 -13.76
C SER A 87 13.50 4.03 -15.28
N VAL A 88 12.70 3.09 -15.78
CA VAL A 88 12.43 3.00 -17.23
C VAL A 88 11.63 4.22 -17.66
N PRO A 89 12.11 5.03 -18.62
CA PRO A 89 11.40 6.23 -19.04
C PRO A 89 10.03 5.94 -19.63
N ASN A 90 9.02 6.68 -19.18
CA ASN A 90 7.65 6.59 -19.66
C ASN A 90 7.35 7.73 -20.63
N ARG A 91 6.79 7.42 -21.81
CA ARG A 91 6.46 8.44 -22.80
C ARG A 91 5.11 9.04 -22.52
N LYS A 92 5.02 10.36 -22.55
CA LYS A 92 3.77 11.11 -22.45
C LYS A 92 3.93 12.49 -23.10
N ASP A 93 2.98 12.90 -23.93
CA ASP A 93 2.89 14.25 -24.51
C ASP A 93 4.21 14.78 -25.15
N GLY A 94 4.92 13.93 -25.91
CA GLY A 94 6.16 14.32 -26.58
C GLY A 94 7.41 14.35 -25.68
N TRP A 95 7.31 13.82 -24.46
CA TRP A 95 8.42 13.70 -23.51
C TRP A 95 8.57 12.27 -22.99
N TRP A 96 9.77 11.93 -22.56
CA TRP A 96 10.08 10.76 -21.76
C TRP A 96 10.32 11.20 -20.32
N TYR A 97 9.51 10.73 -19.38
CA TYR A 97 9.62 11.02 -17.95
C TYR A 97 10.24 9.85 -17.20
N PHE A 98 11.15 10.12 -16.27
CA PHE A 98 11.81 9.10 -15.47
C PHE A 98 12.27 9.67 -14.13
N SER A 99 12.60 8.79 -13.20
CA SER A 99 13.23 9.17 -11.94
C SER A 99 14.65 8.64 -11.87
N ARG A 100 15.50 9.36 -11.12
CA ARG A 100 16.85 8.94 -10.76
C ARG A 100 16.96 8.78 -9.25
N SER A 101 17.87 7.91 -8.85
CA SER A 101 18.46 7.91 -7.52
C SER A 101 19.97 8.02 -7.64
N VAL A 102 20.62 8.59 -6.61
CA VAL A 102 22.06 8.82 -6.58
C VAL A 102 22.61 8.26 -5.29
N GLU A 103 23.73 7.53 -5.35
CA GLU A 103 24.40 7.01 -4.16
C GLU A 103 24.66 8.11 -3.12
N GLY A 104 24.41 7.79 -1.85
CA GLY A 104 24.53 8.70 -0.72
C GLY A 104 23.41 9.74 -0.62
N LYS A 105 22.38 9.68 -1.47
CA LYS A 105 21.21 10.56 -1.44
C LYS A 105 19.94 9.81 -1.03
N GLU A 106 19.07 10.50 -0.28
CA GLU A 106 17.87 9.92 0.34
C GLU A 106 16.66 9.89 -0.62
N TYR A 107 16.59 10.86 -1.54
CA TYR A 107 15.39 11.14 -2.32
C TYR A 107 15.63 11.03 -3.83
N GLY A 108 14.55 10.73 -4.56
CA GLY A 108 14.57 10.64 -6.01
C GLY A 108 14.62 12.01 -6.69
N ILE A 109 15.10 12.01 -7.93
CA ILE A 109 15.15 13.17 -8.82
C ILE A 109 14.22 12.89 -9.99
N GLN A 110 13.18 13.70 -10.18
CA GLN A 110 12.26 13.60 -11.31
C GLN A 110 12.83 14.33 -12.51
N CYS A 111 12.95 13.62 -13.63
CA CYS A 111 13.63 14.08 -14.83
C CYS A 111 12.73 13.85 -16.06
N ARG A 112 13.03 14.56 -17.14
CA ARG A 112 12.47 14.28 -18.46
C ARG A 112 13.49 14.51 -19.57
N VAL A 113 13.22 13.94 -20.74
CA VAL A 113 13.94 14.24 -21.98
C VAL A 113 12.96 14.28 -23.14
N ARG A 114 13.22 15.12 -24.14
CA ARG A 114 12.33 15.28 -25.29
C ARG A 114 12.25 13.97 -26.09
N ALA A 115 11.04 13.53 -26.41
CA ALA A 115 10.84 12.38 -27.29
C ALA A 115 11.14 12.75 -28.75
N GLN A 116 11.48 11.73 -29.54
CA GLN A 116 11.68 11.86 -30.98
C GLN A 116 10.57 11.09 -31.71
N ASP A 117 10.06 11.70 -32.78
CA ASP A 117 9.09 11.08 -33.68
C ASP A 117 9.78 10.75 -35.00
N THR A 118 10.18 9.49 -35.14
CA THR A 118 10.84 8.97 -36.34
C THR A 118 9.83 8.49 -37.39
N GLY A 119 8.56 8.35 -37.01
CA GLY A 119 7.48 7.86 -37.87
C GLY A 119 7.34 6.34 -37.85
N ASN A 120 8.12 5.63 -37.02
CA ASN A 120 7.93 4.22 -36.73
C ASN A 120 7.31 4.10 -35.32
N PRO A 121 6.02 3.71 -35.20
CA PRO A 121 5.33 3.72 -33.91
C PRO A 121 6.06 2.94 -32.82
N VAL A 122 6.50 1.71 -33.07
CA VAL A 122 7.16 0.92 -32.01
C VAL A 122 8.52 1.51 -31.63
N ALA A 123 9.27 2.04 -32.61
CA ALA A 123 10.55 2.70 -32.33
C ALA A 123 10.35 4.01 -31.55
N ASP A 124 9.32 4.78 -31.90
CA ASP A 124 8.99 6.05 -31.25
C ASP A 124 8.52 5.84 -29.80
N TRP A 125 7.93 4.68 -29.51
CA TRP A 125 7.51 4.27 -28.16
C TRP A 125 8.53 3.33 -27.47
N THR A 126 9.72 3.16 -28.03
CA THR A 126 10.81 2.46 -27.34
C THR A 126 11.56 3.45 -26.43
N PRO A 127 11.63 3.20 -25.12
CA PRO A 127 12.29 4.13 -24.20
C PRO A 127 13.79 4.24 -24.50
N PRO A 128 14.40 5.42 -24.27
CA PRO A 128 15.85 5.56 -24.37
C PRO A 128 16.54 4.61 -23.37
N ALA A 129 17.68 4.05 -23.78
CA ALA A 129 18.45 3.18 -22.92
C ALA A 129 18.92 3.93 -21.67
N VAL A 130 18.70 3.33 -20.51
CA VAL A 130 19.13 3.87 -19.23
C VAL A 130 20.38 3.14 -18.76
N GLU A 131 21.42 3.90 -18.42
CA GLU A 131 22.64 3.40 -17.79
C GLU A 131 22.85 4.15 -16.49
N ALA A 132 23.07 3.41 -15.39
CA ALA A 132 23.27 3.96 -14.07
C ALA A 132 24.43 4.97 -14.07
N GLY A 133 24.16 6.18 -13.58
CA GLY A 133 25.16 7.26 -13.51
C GLY A 133 25.45 7.98 -14.84
N VAL A 134 24.79 7.59 -15.94
CA VAL A 134 24.91 8.27 -17.24
C VAL A 134 23.71 9.20 -17.45
N GLU A 135 23.98 10.44 -17.84
CA GLU A 135 22.96 11.43 -18.19
C GLU A 135 22.39 11.15 -19.59
N ILE A 136 21.08 11.29 -19.76
CA ILE A 136 20.48 11.18 -21.11
C ILE A 136 20.71 12.53 -21.81
N PRO A 137 21.23 12.58 -23.05
CA PRO A 137 21.44 13.84 -23.75
C PRO A 137 20.16 14.69 -23.85
N GLY A 138 20.22 15.93 -23.36
CA GLY A 138 19.07 16.85 -23.36
C GLY A 138 18.09 16.63 -22.21
N GLU A 139 18.53 15.96 -21.15
CA GLU A 139 17.77 15.78 -19.91
C GLU A 139 17.49 17.10 -19.17
N GLU A 140 16.29 17.18 -18.61
CA GLU A 140 15.81 18.29 -17.78
C GLU A 140 15.36 17.75 -16.42
N VAL A 141 15.86 18.36 -15.34
CA VAL A 141 15.41 18.06 -13.97
C VAL A 141 14.14 18.87 -13.66
N LEU A 142 13.04 18.16 -13.38
CA LEU A 142 11.78 18.76 -12.94
C LEU A 142 11.85 19.11 -11.45
N LEU A 143 12.22 18.11 -10.64
CA LEU A 143 12.27 18.19 -9.18
C LEU A 143 13.42 17.35 -8.64
N ASP A 144 14.34 17.95 -7.89
CA ASP A 144 15.33 17.21 -7.09
C ASP A 144 14.86 17.18 -5.64
N GLY A 145 14.37 16.02 -5.20
CA GLY A 145 13.91 15.84 -3.82
C GLY A 145 15.00 16.06 -2.79
N ASN A 146 16.27 15.92 -3.14
CA ASN A 146 17.39 16.12 -2.21
C ASN A 146 17.65 17.60 -1.94
N ILE A 147 17.45 18.45 -2.95
CA ILE A 147 17.52 19.91 -2.79
C ILE A 147 16.30 20.37 -2.00
N GLU A 148 15.12 19.89 -2.36
CA GLU A 148 13.88 20.25 -1.67
C GLU A 148 13.86 19.80 -0.20
N ALA A 149 14.49 18.68 0.14
CA ALA A 149 14.58 18.18 1.52
C ALA A 149 15.68 18.83 2.37
N GLU A 150 16.55 19.68 1.80
CA GLU A 150 17.72 20.19 2.53
C GLU A 150 17.32 20.97 3.78
N GLY A 151 17.86 20.56 4.94
CA GLY A 151 17.60 21.19 6.23
C GLY A 151 16.22 20.88 6.84
N LYS A 152 15.45 19.95 6.25
CA LYS A 152 14.11 19.56 6.72
C LYS A 152 14.17 18.20 7.43
N PRO A 153 13.40 18.00 8.52
CA PRO A 153 13.36 16.73 9.25
C PRO A 153 12.61 15.63 8.48
N PHE A 154 11.66 16.02 7.63
CA PHE A 154 10.86 15.15 6.79
C PHE A 154 10.69 15.77 5.40
N PHE A 155 10.56 14.93 4.38
CA PHE A 155 10.20 15.35 3.03
C PHE A 155 9.45 14.24 2.29
N SER A 156 8.31 14.59 1.70
CA SER A 156 7.59 13.74 0.77
C SER A 156 6.95 14.56 -0.35
N VAL A 157 6.65 13.90 -1.48
CA VAL A 157 5.93 14.48 -2.61
C VAL A 157 4.57 13.81 -2.69
N GLY A 158 3.49 14.57 -2.54
CA GLY A 158 2.09 14.07 -2.52
C GLY A 158 1.39 14.09 -3.88
N GLY A 159 1.97 14.75 -4.88
CA GLY A 159 1.41 14.81 -6.21
C GLY A 159 2.26 15.64 -7.15
N SER A 160 2.20 15.31 -8.43
CA SER A 160 2.81 16.13 -9.48
C SER A 160 2.11 15.97 -10.82
N ALA A 161 2.05 17.03 -11.60
CA ALA A 161 1.47 17.02 -12.94
C ALA A 161 2.26 17.93 -13.89
N VAL A 162 2.17 17.64 -15.19
CA VAL A 162 2.73 18.48 -16.26
C VAL A 162 1.61 18.81 -17.24
N THR A 163 1.58 20.05 -17.74
CA THR A 163 0.62 20.45 -18.78
C THR A 163 0.87 19.70 -20.10
N VAL A 164 -0.16 19.56 -20.93
CA VAL A 164 -0.06 18.83 -22.22
C VAL A 164 1.00 19.42 -23.14
N ASP A 165 1.19 20.74 -23.11
CA ASP A 165 2.23 21.42 -23.88
C ASP A 165 3.66 21.25 -23.30
N GLY A 166 3.78 20.65 -22.11
CA GLY A 166 5.04 20.41 -21.42
C GLY A 166 5.69 21.67 -20.83
N ASN A 167 4.97 22.79 -20.68
CA ASN A 167 5.55 24.06 -20.24
C ASN A 167 5.47 24.30 -18.73
N LEU A 168 4.47 23.75 -18.03
CA LEU A 168 4.29 23.94 -16.59
C LEU A 168 4.37 22.61 -15.84
N TYR A 169 5.00 22.64 -14.67
CA TYR A 169 5.08 21.51 -13.75
C TYR A 169 4.53 21.91 -12.38
N ALA A 170 3.50 21.20 -11.92
CA ALA A 170 2.96 21.34 -10.59
C ALA A 170 3.51 20.22 -9.70
N TYR A 171 3.87 20.55 -8.46
CA TYR A 171 4.31 19.58 -7.45
C TYR A 171 3.87 19.97 -6.05
N ALA A 172 3.45 18.98 -5.27
CA ALA A 172 2.95 19.14 -3.90
C ALA A 172 3.89 18.45 -2.91
N VAL A 173 4.35 19.17 -1.88
CA VAL A 173 5.34 18.66 -0.90
C VAL A 173 4.86 18.78 0.54
N ASP A 174 5.20 17.80 1.36
CA ASP A 174 4.98 17.74 2.81
C ASP A 174 6.34 17.64 3.51
N ASN A 175 6.54 18.43 4.57
CA ASN A 175 7.78 18.50 5.33
C ASN A 175 7.60 18.16 6.83
N SER A 176 6.42 17.68 7.23
CA SER A 176 6.00 17.34 8.60
C SER A 176 5.55 15.89 8.75
N GLY A 177 5.18 15.22 7.66
CA GLY A 177 4.70 13.83 7.68
C GLY A 177 3.25 13.67 8.09
N ASP A 178 2.49 14.77 8.15
CA ASP A 178 1.05 14.80 8.46
C ASP A 178 0.16 14.71 7.20
N GLU A 179 0.79 14.46 6.05
CA GLU A 179 0.12 14.23 4.77
C GLU A 179 -0.70 15.45 4.30
N ARG A 180 -0.27 16.67 4.66
CA ARG A 180 -0.76 17.95 4.12
C ARG A 180 0.30 18.59 3.25
N PHE A 181 -0.05 18.88 2.01
CA PHE A 181 0.92 19.30 1.01
C PHE A 181 0.79 20.77 0.66
N THR A 182 1.92 21.40 0.36
CA THR A 182 1.97 22.70 -0.32
C THR A 182 2.28 22.51 -1.79
N LEU A 183 1.33 22.88 -2.64
CA LEU A 183 1.42 22.85 -4.09
C LEU A 183 2.08 24.12 -4.63
N ARG A 184 3.04 23.93 -5.54
CA ARG A 184 3.75 24.99 -6.27
C ARG A 184 3.76 24.66 -7.76
N ILE A 185 3.81 25.70 -8.58
CA ILE A 185 3.90 25.55 -10.03
C ILE A 185 5.21 26.17 -10.53
N LYS A 186 5.90 25.44 -11.39
CA LYS A 186 7.17 25.81 -12.02
C LYS A 186 6.99 25.97 -13.51
N ASP A 187 7.43 27.10 -14.05
CA ASP A 187 7.57 27.29 -15.50
C ASP A 187 8.84 26.58 -15.96
N LEU A 188 8.69 25.52 -16.74
CA LEU A 188 9.80 24.70 -17.21
C LEU A 188 10.65 25.38 -18.29
N ARG A 189 10.16 26.48 -18.87
CA ARG A 189 10.88 27.26 -19.88
C ARG A 189 11.90 28.19 -19.24
N THR A 190 11.59 28.72 -18.05
CA THR A 190 12.44 29.66 -17.32
C THR A 190 13.12 29.02 -16.10
N GLY A 191 12.55 27.93 -15.57
CA GLY A 191 12.94 27.30 -14.31
C GLY A 191 12.38 28.02 -13.07
N GLU A 192 11.63 29.11 -13.24
CA GLU A 192 11.10 29.93 -12.14
C GLU A 192 9.77 29.38 -11.62
N LEU A 193 9.51 29.59 -10.33
CA LEU A 193 8.20 29.31 -9.74
C LEU A 193 7.21 30.43 -10.13
N LEU A 194 5.99 30.04 -10.47
CA LEU A 194 4.88 30.97 -10.58
C LEU A 194 4.48 31.49 -9.18
N PRO A 195 3.81 32.64 -9.08
CA PRO A 195 3.36 33.18 -7.79
C PRO A 195 2.33 32.31 -7.05
N ASP A 196 1.68 31.41 -7.78
CA ASP A 196 0.63 30.51 -7.32
C ASP A 196 1.17 29.49 -6.31
N VAL A 197 0.64 29.54 -5.09
CA VAL A 197 0.97 28.62 -3.98
C VAL A 197 -0.33 28.22 -3.28
N ILE A 198 -0.62 26.93 -3.24
CA ILE A 198 -1.84 26.39 -2.61
C ILE A 198 -1.41 25.51 -1.45
N GLU A 199 -1.77 25.90 -0.23
CA GLU A 199 -1.42 25.21 1.01
C GLU A 199 -2.54 24.26 1.46
N ASN A 200 -2.20 23.29 2.31
CA ASN A 200 -3.14 22.38 2.95
C ASN A 200 -3.97 21.55 1.97
N ILE A 201 -3.36 21.12 0.87
CA ILE A 201 -4.00 20.18 -0.06
C ILE A 201 -3.72 18.74 0.35
N PHE A 202 -4.57 17.83 -0.13
CA PHE A 202 -4.38 16.39 -0.06
C PHE A 202 -3.56 15.87 -1.25
N TYR A 203 -3.37 14.55 -1.33
CA TYR A 203 -2.76 13.91 -2.49
C TYR A 203 -3.53 14.17 -3.78
N GLY A 204 -2.79 14.12 -4.90
CA GLY A 204 -3.36 14.20 -6.24
C GLY A 204 -3.51 15.63 -6.75
N VAL A 205 -2.95 15.87 -7.93
CA VAL A 205 -3.05 17.14 -8.67
C VAL A 205 -3.14 16.84 -10.16
N SER A 206 -3.99 17.56 -10.89
CA SER A 206 -4.08 17.45 -12.36
C SER A 206 -4.33 18.81 -12.99
N PHE A 207 -3.66 19.09 -14.10
CA PHE A 207 -4.02 20.23 -14.94
C PHE A 207 -5.27 19.92 -15.77
N SER A 208 -6.07 20.95 -16.07
CA SER A 208 -7.03 20.87 -17.17
C SER A 208 -6.31 20.62 -18.51
N PRO A 209 -6.97 20.02 -19.51
CA PRO A 209 -6.33 19.72 -20.80
C PRO A 209 -5.74 20.95 -21.52
N ASP A 210 -6.35 22.13 -21.31
CA ASP A 210 -5.88 23.41 -21.85
C ASP A 210 -4.76 24.07 -21.02
N GLY A 211 -4.40 23.50 -19.86
CA GLY A 211 -3.36 23.98 -18.97
C GLY A 211 -3.70 25.27 -18.22
N THR A 212 -4.95 25.73 -18.23
CA THR A 212 -5.35 27.00 -17.58
C THR A 212 -5.74 26.85 -16.11
N ARG A 213 -6.07 25.62 -15.69
CA ARG A 213 -6.54 25.30 -14.33
C ARG A 213 -5.78 24.13 -13.75
N ILE A 214 -5.74 24.07 -12.42
CA ILE A 214 -5.30 22.91 -11.66
C ILE A 214 -6.42 22.43 -10.73
N PHE A 215 -6.65 21.13 -10.71
CA PHE A 215 -7.56 20.45 -9.80
C PHE A 215 -6.78 19.86 -8.64
N TYR A 216 -7.33 19.98 -7.44
CA TYR A 216 -6.73 19.46 -6.21
C TYR A 216 -7.82 19.12 -5.20
N THR A 217 -7.46 18.28 -4.23
CA THR A 217 -8.36 17.86 -3.14
C THR A 217 -7.95 18.50 -1.83
N VAL A 218 -8.89 18.74 -0.92
CA VAL A 218 -8.61 19.12 0.48
C VAL A 218 -9.33 18.18 1.44
N VAL A 219 -8.79 18.06 2.65
CA VAL A 219 -9.35 17.24 3.72
C VAL A 219 -10.19 18.07 4.70
N ASP A 220 -11.16 17.43 5.35
CA ASP A 220 -11.90 17.98 6.48
C ASP A 220 -11.11 17.81 7.81
N ASP A 221 -11.75 18.17 8.94
CA ASP A 221 -11.14 18.12 10.27
C ASP A 221 -10.78 16.69 10.70
N SER A 222 -11.47 15.67 10.19
CA SER A 222 -11.14 14.25 10.41
C SER A 222 -10.20 13.71 9.32
N TRP A 223 -9.46 14.58 8.63
CA TRP A 223 -8.45 14.21 7.63
C TRP A 223 -9.01 13.41 6.44
N ARG A 224 -10.33 13.47 6.18
CA ARG A 224 -10.96 12.79 5.04
C ARG A 224 -11.00 13.74 3.84
N PRO A 225 -10.57 13.31 2.64
CA PRO A 225 -10.72 14.11 1.43
C PRO A 225 -12.20 14.25 1.10
N TYR A 226 -12.68 15.51 1.11
CA TYR A 226 -14.11 15.80 1.01
C TYR A 226 -14.44 16.88 -0.01
N GLN A 227 -13.46 17.64 -0.51
CA GLN A 227 -13.67 18.67 -1.52
C GLN A 227 -12.67 18.52 -2.65
N VAL A 228 -13.18 18.58 -3.89
CA VAL A 228 -12.37 18.80 -5.10
C VAL A 228 -12.54 20.25 -5.50
N LYS A 229 -11.42 20.96 -5.64
CA LYS A 229 -11.37 22.38 -6.01
C LYS A 229 -10.64 22.59 -7.33
N SER A 230 -10.93 23.70 -7.98
CA SER A 230 -10.24 24.17 -9.17
C SER A 230 -9.64 25.54 -8.93
N HIS A 231 -8.34 25.67 -9.22
CA HIS A 231 -7.60 26.92 -9.19
C HIS A 231 -7.30 27.38 -10.62
N VAL A 232 -7.64 28.63 -10.94
CA VAL A 232 -7.27 29.28 -12.21
C VAL A 232 -5.89 29.90 -12.04
N LEU A 233 -4.96 29.57 -12.93
CA LEU A 233 -3.58 30.08 -12.80
C LEU A 233 -3.53 31.61 -12.86
N GLY A 234 -2.82 32.20 -11.92
CA GLY A 234 -2.63 33.64 -11.77
C GLY A 234 -3.72 34.37 -10.98
N THR A 235 -4.72 33.66 -10.45
CA THR A 235 -5.75 34.26 -9.57
C THR A 235 -5.46 34.01 -8.10
N PRO A 236 -6.01 34.81 -7.16
CA PRO A 236 -5.93 34.50 -5.74
C PRO A 236 -6.55 33.13 -5.42
N VAL A 237 -5.91 32.34 -4.55
CA VAL A 237 -6.44 31.03 -4.07
C VAL A 237 -7.80 31.17 -3.37
N THR A 238 -8.11 32.35 -2.84
CA THR A 238 -9.44 32.64 -2.27
C THR A 238 -10.57 32.65 -3.29
N ASP A 239 -10.24 32.72 -4.57
CA ASP A 239 -11.20 32.73 -5.68
C ASP A 239 -11.41 31.31 -6.25
N ASP A 240 -10.73 30.30 -5.70
CA ASP A 240 -10.82 28.91 -6.15
C ASP A 240 -12.25 28.37 -6.01
N GLU A 241 -12.68 27.65 -7.03
CA GLU A 241 -14.03 27.10 -7.12
C GLU A 241 -14.09 25.70 -6.52
N VAL A 242 -15.11 25.43 -5.70
CA VAL A 242 -15.43 24.06 -5.26
C VAL A 242 -16.19 23.37 -6.37
N ILE A 243 -15.54 22.39 -7.03
CA ILE A 243 -16.17 21.57 -8.08
C ILE A 243 -17.18 20.60 -7.45
N TYR A 244 -16.80 19.99 -6.33
CA TYR A 244 -17.69 19.10 -5.58
C TYR A 244 -17.29 19.03 -4.11
N GLN A 245 -18.28 18.82 -3.24
CA GLN A 245 -18.13 18.59 -1.81
C GLN A 245 -18.93 17.35 -1.40
N GLU A 246 -18.30 16.47 -0.63
CA GLU A 246 -18.89 15.26 -0.07
C GLU A 246 -19.09 15.42 1.44
N ASP A 247 -20.35 15.55 1.86
CA ASP A 247 -20.72 15.79 3.26
C ASP A 247 -20.90 14.50 4.08
N ASP A 248 -21.02 13.34 3.42
CA ASP A 248 -21.09 12.06 4.13
C ASP A 248 -19.69 11.66 4.61
N VAL A 249 -19.49 11.66 5.93
CA VAL A 249 -18.23 11.32 6.59
C VAL A 249 -17.79 9.87 6.34
N ALA A 250 -18.69 8.99 5.90
CA ALA A 250 -18.38 7.62 5.52
C ALA A 250 -17.93 7.48 4.04
N MET A 251 -17.78 8.58 3.30
CA MET A 251 -17.42 8.59 1.89
C MET A 251 -16.07 9.24 1.62
N TRP A 252 -15.22 8.54 0.88
CA TRP A 252 -13.95 9.05 0.37
C TRP A 252 -14.16 9.71 -1.00
N LEU A 253 -13.70 10.96 -1.16
CA LEU A 253 -13.73 11.66 -2.45
C LEU A 253 -12.34 11.68 -3.09
N GLY A 254 -12.27 11.32 -4.37
CA GLY A 254 -11.10 11.46 -5.22
C GLY A 254 -11.46 11.94 -6.62
N PHE A 255 -10.44 12.26 -7.42
CA PHE A 255 -10.63 12.59 -8.83
C PHE A 255 -9.47 12.11 -9.68
N GLU A 256 -9.75 11.93 -10.97
CA GLU A 256 -8.77 11.71 -12.02
C GLU A 256 -9.24 12.33 -13.34
N LEU A 257 -8.40 12.28 -14.37
CA LEU A 257 -8.80 12.59 -15.73
C LEU A 257 -9.10 11.28 -16.46
N SER A 258 -10.13 11.25 -17.31
CA SER A 258 -10.31 10.13 -18.24
C SER A 258 -9.06 9.95 -19.11
N SER A 259 -8.79 8.74 -19.58
CA SER A 259 -7.58 8.42 -20.37
C SER A 259 -7.46 9.30 -21.61
N ASP A 260 -8.59 9.63 -22.24
CA ASP A 260 -8.68 10.53 -23.40
C ASP A 260 -8.75 12.04 -23.04
N ARG A 261 -8.68 12.35 -21.74
CA ARG A 261 -8.70 13.70 -21.14
C ARG A 261 -9.92 14.54 -21.51
N ARG A 262 -11.06 13.91 -21.83
CA ARG A 262 -12.32 14.62 -22.08
C ARG A 262 -13.12 14.90 -20.81
N TYR A 263 -12.86 14.16 -19.73
CA TYR A 263 -13.58 14.27 -18.47
C TYR A 263 -12.65 14.42 -17.27
N LEU A 264 -13.10 15.22 -16.30
CA LEU A 264 -12.73 15.05 -14.90
C LEU A 264 -13.70 14.01 -14.29
N VAL A 265 -13.16 12.91 -13.79
CA VAL A 265 -13.89 11.80 -13.20
C VAL A 265 -13.78 11.92 -11.69
N LEU A 266 -14.90 12.15 -10.99
CA LEU A 266 -14.95 12.19 -9.53
C LEU A 266 -15.41 10.83 -9.01
N GLY A 267 -14.57 10.15 -8.25
CA GLY A 267 -14.89 8.92 -7.55
C GLY A 267 -15.28 9.21 -6.11
N ILE A 268 -16.46 8.77 -5.69
CA ILE A 268 -16.94 8.85 -4.32
C ILE A 268 -17.26 7.44 -3.83
N GLY A 269 -16.78 7.01 -2.68
CA GLY A 269 -17.19 5.69 -2.19
C GLY A 269 -16.58 5.24 -0.88
N CYS A 270 -16.99 4.03 -0.50
CA CYS A 270 -16.47 3.26 0.61
C CYS A 270 -16.17 1.82 0.15
N SER A 271 -15.84 0.92 1.07
CA SER A 271 -15.52 -0.47 0.71
C SER A 271 -16.71 -1.30 0.19
N GLU A 272 -17.95 -0.79 0.25
CA GLU A 272 -19.16 -1.53 -0.14
C GLU A 272 -19.86 -1.00 -1.39
N TYR A 273 -19.79 0.30 -1.66
CA TYR A 273 -20.43 0.93 -2.79
C TYR A 273 -19.77 2.27 -3.14
N SER A 274 -20.01 2.73 -4.36
CA SER A 274 -19.44 3.96 -4.88
C SER A 274 -20.45 4.73 -5.76
N GLU A 275 -20.06 5.94 -6.13
CA GLU A 275 -20.71 6.82 -7.06
C GLU A 275 -19.64 7.57 -7.85
N THR A 276 -19.72 7.50 -9.18
CA THR A 276 -18.87 8.27 -10.09
C THR A 276 -19.67 9.43 -10.68
N ARG A 277 -19.05 10.61 -10.70
CA ARG A 277 -19.60 11.80 -11.36
C ARG A 277 -18.63 12.33 -12.41
N LEU A 278 -19.16 12.72 -13.56
CA LEU A 278 -18.38 13.17 -14.71
C LEU A 278 -18.58 14.67 -14.95
N LEU A 279 -17.48 15.42 -15.10
CA LEU A 279 -17.48 16.78 -15.60
C LEU A 279 -16.76 16.82 -16.96
N SER A 280 -17.47 17.25 -18.01
CA SER A 280 -16.89 17.38 -19.36
C SER A 280 -16.01 18.62 -19.46
N PHE A 281 -14.84 18.51 -20.11
CA PHE A 281 -14.01 19.66 -20.43
C PHE A 281 -14.49 20.44 -21.68
N ASP A 282 -15.41 19.88 -22.47
CA ASP A 282 -16.01 20.60 -23.60
C ASP A 282 -17.00 21.67 -23.13
N ASP A 283 -17.64 21.44 -21.97
CA ASP A 283 -18.46 22.42 -21.25
C ASP A 283 -18.20 22.32 -19.74
N PRO A 284 -17.11 22.94 -19.23
CA PRO A 284 -16.74 22.86 -17.82
C PRO A 284 -17.70 23.66 -16.92
N THR A 285 -18.70 24.34 -17.49
CA THR A 285 -19.77 25.00 -16.74
C THR A 285 -21.03 24.14 -16.58
N ALA A 286 -21.06 22.97 -17.24
CA ALA A 286 -22.14 22.02 -17.11
C ALA A 286 -22.17 21.40 -15.71
N ALA A 287 -23.36 20.95 -15.30
CA ALA A 287 -23.51 20.19 -14.07
C ALA A 287 -22.82 18.82 -14.18
N LEU A 288 -22.30 18.33 -13.06
CA LEU A 288 -21.79 16.97 -12.92
C LEU A 288 -22.86 15.94 -13.31
N THR A 289 -22.47 14.95 -14.10
CA THR A 289 -23.33 13.83 -14.50
C THR A 289 -23.01 12.60 -13.66
N THR A 290 -23.95 12.13 -12.84
CA THR A 290 -23.82 10.89 -12.08
C THR A 290 -23.99 9.67 -12.98
N VAL A 291 -23.07 8.71 -12.91
CA VAL A 291 -23.13 7.46 -13.70
C VAL A 291 -24.13 6.47 -13.07
N ILE A 292 -23.89 6.06 -11.82
CA ILE A 292 -24.80 5.25 -11.00
C ILE A 292 -24.84 5.88 -9.60
N SER A 293 -26.05 6.16 -9.09
CA SER A 293 -26.25 6.70 -7.75
C SER A 293 -25.76 5.73 -6.67
N ARG A 294 -25.15 6.25 -5.60
CA ARG A 294 -24.77 5.45 -4.43
C ARG A 294 -25.96 4.75 -3.75
N ASP A 295 -27.18 5.27 -3.92
CA ASP A 295 -28.40 4.67 -3.36
C ASP A 295 -28.65 3.25 -3.87
N GLU A 296 -28.07 2.91 -5.02
CA GLU A 296 -28.16 1.57 -5.63
C GLU A 296 -27.21 0.56 -4.97
N ARG A 297 -26.31 1.01 -4.08
CA ARG A 297 -25.30 0.22 -3.38
C ARG A 297 -24.48 -0.69 -4.30
N VAL A 298 -24.09 -0.17 -5.45
CA VAL A 298 -23.18 -0.83 -6.39
C VAL A 298 -21.77 -0.31 -6.15
N LEU A 299 -20.80 -1.21 -6.00
CA LEU A 299 -19.39 -0.87 -6.05
C LEU A 299 -18.94 -0.93 -7.50
N TYR A 300 -18.47 0.19 -8.03
CA TYR A 300 -17.98 0.30 -9.40
C TYR A 300 -16.96 1.42 -9.61
N GLU A 301 -16.20 1.28 -10.69
CA GLU A 301 -15.38 2.32 -11.30
C GLU A 301 -15.90 2.58 -12.72
N ALA A 302 -15.74 3.80 -13.23
CA ALA A 302 -16.24 4.19 -14.54
C ALA A 302 -15.23 5.04 -15.31
N GLU A 303 -14.99 4.66 -16.56
CA GLU A 303 -14.05 5.33 -17.46
C GLU A 303 -14.77 5.70 -18.77
N PRO A 304 -15.05 7.00 -19.01
CA PRO A 304 -15.64 7.45 -20.26
C PRO A 304 -14.60 7.52 -21.37
N PHE A 305 -14.95 7.07 -22.57
CA PHE A 305 -14.06 7.08 -23.72
C PHE A 305 -14.81 7.07 -25.06
N LEU A 306 -14.09 7.28 -26.16
CA LEU A 306 -14.63 7.16 -27.51
C LEU A 306 -14.41 5.74 -28.07
N LEU A 307 -15.50 5.07 -28.44
CA LEU A 307 -15.49 3.78 -29.11
C LEU A 307 -15.91 3.94 -30.57
N THR A 308 -15.17 3.32 -31.49
CA THR A 308 -15.56 3.32 -32.91
C THR A 308 -16.69 2.33 -33.14
N GLY A 309 -17.85 2.82 -33.60
CA GLY A 309 -19.02 2.03 -33.91
C GLY A 309 -18.89 1.24 -35.21
N GLN A 310 -19.88 0.37 -35.49
CA GLN A 310 -19.95 -0.40 -36.74
C GLN A 310 -20.16 0.49 -37.99
N ASP A 311 -20.67 1.70 -37.77
CA ASP A 311 -20.82 2.75 -38.79
C ASP A 311 -19.49 3.46 -39.11
N GLY A 312 -18.43 3.19 -38.34
CA GLY A 312 -17.12 3.84 -38.47
C GLY A 312 -17.01 5.18 -37.74
N GLU A 313 -18.09 5.63 -37.08
CA GLU A 313 -18.10 6.88 -36.30
C GLU A 313 -17.66 6.61 -34.86
N LYS A 314 -17.07 7.63 -34.22
CA LYS A 314 -16.71 7.55 -32.78
C LYS A 314 -17.92 7.94 -31.94
N HIS A 315 -18.35 7.02 -31.09
CA HIS A 315 -19.44 7.23 -30.14
C HIS A 315 -18.91 7.21 -28.72
N GLU A 316 -19.48 8.04 -27.86
CA GLU A 316 -19.15 8.01 -26.44
C GLU A 316 -19.69 6.74 -25.78
N ARG A 317 -18.85 6.13 -24.96
CA ARG A 317 -19.17 4.97 -24.12
C ARG A 317 -18.54 5.17 -22.75
N ILE A 318 -19.09 4.46 -21.77
CA ILE A 318 -18.50 4.37 -20.43
C ILE A 318 -18.21 2.90 -20.19
N VAL A 319 -16.95 2.54 -19.95
CA VAL A 319 -16.62 1.22 -19.43
C VAL A 319 -16.75 1.26 -17.92
N ILE A 320 -17.41 0.25 -17.36
CA ILE A 320 -17.55 0.10 -15.91
C ILE A 320 -17.05 -1.27 -15.46
N THR A 321 -16.26 -1.27 -14.39
CA THR A 321 -15.98 -2.49 -13.60
C THR A 321 -16.91 -2.44 -12.41
N HIS A 322 -17.81 -3.42 -12.25
CA HIS A 322 -18.89 -3.33 -11.26
C HIS A 322 -19.26 -4.65 -10.60
N ASN A 323 -19.73 -4.57 -9.35
CA ASN A 323 -20.17 -5.74 -8.60
C ASN A 323 -21.67 -6.06 -8.69
N ARG A 324 -22.45 -5.29 -9.48
CA ARG A 324 -23.90 -5.51 -9.66
C ARG A 324 -24.19 -6.95 -10.12
N ASN A 325 -24.74 -7.77 -9.23
CA ASN A 325 -24.96 -9.22 -9.43
C ASN A 325 -23.69 -10.00 -9.81
N ALA A 326 -22.52 -9.54 -9.36
CA ALA A 326 -21.22 -10.11 -9.66
C ALA A 326 -20.24 -9.80 -8.53
N VAL A 327 -20.20 -10.65 -7.50
CA VAL A 327 -19.36 -10.41 -6.31
C VAL A 327 -17.87 -10.24 -6.65
N ASN A 328 -17.36 -11.01 -7.61
CA ASN A 328 -16.01 -10.88 -8.15
C ASN A 328 -15.89 -9.85 -9.30
N SER A 329 -16.85 -8.95 -9.40
CA SER A 329 -17.00 -7.96 -10.46
C SER A 329 -17.17 -8.54 -11.86
N MET A 330 -17.66 -7.69 -12.76
CA MET A 330 -17.68 -7.91 -14.21
C MET A 330 -17.38 -6.58 -14.93
N VAL A 331 -17.03 -6.62 -16.21
CA VAL A 331 -16.83 -5.41 -17.02
C VAL A 331 -17.99 -5.26 -18.01
N SER A 332 -18.59 -4.07 -18.05
CA SER A 332 -19.69 -3.74 -18.96
C SER A 332 -19.47 -2.40 -19.67
N LEU A 333 -20.10 -2.24 -20.84
CA LEU A 333 -20.20 -0.97 -21.56
C LEU A 333 -21.59 -0.36 -21.42
N ILE A 334 -21.62 0.94 -21.16
CA ILE A 334 -22.81 1.77 -21.08
C ILE A 334 -22.81 2.77 -22.25
N ASP A 335 -23.97 2.93 -22.89
CA ASP A 335 -24.25 4.10 -23.71
C ASP A 335 -24.71 5.25 -22.79
N PRO A 336 -24.11 6.45 -22.83
CA PRO A 336 -24.49 7.57 -21.96
C PRO A 336 -25.98 7.91 -21.97
N ALA A 337 -26.71 7.59 -23.06
CA ALA A 337 -28.16 7.77 -23.12
C ALA A 337 -28.93 6.91 -22.08
N GLU A 338 -28.33 5.82 -21.59
CA GLU A 338 -28.90 4.97 -20.54
C GLU A 338 -28.89 5.67 -19.18
N LEU A 339 -28.00 6.63 -18.93
CA LEU A 339 -27.89 7.32 -17.63
C LEU A 339 -29.14 8.13 -17.28
N ALA A 340 -29.95 8.48 -18.29
CA ALA A 340 -31.22 9.16 -18.09
C ALA A 340 -32.36 8.23 -17.61
N LYS A 341 -32.12 6.91 -17.55
CA LYS A 341 -33.11 5.90 -17.13
C LYS A 341 -32.82 5.41 -15.71
N PRO A 342 -33.85 4.97 -14.95
CA PRO A 342 -33.66 4.25 -13.69
C PRO A 342 -32.74 3.02 -13.88
N LEU A 343 -31.90 2.69 -12.89
CA LEU A 343 -30.91 1.61 -13.01
C LEU A 343 -31.53 0.24 -13.40
N ALA A 344 -32.75 -0.02 -12.94
CA ALA A 344 -33.51 -1.23 -13.26
C ALA A 344 -33.92 -1.34 -14.73
N GLU A 345 -33.98 -0.22 -15.46
CA GLU A 345 -34.36 -0.13 -16.88
C GLU A 345 -33.15 0.05 -17.81
N GLN A 346 -31.96 0.26 -17.25
CA GLN A 346 -30.75 0.42 -18.05
C GLN A 346 -30.31 -0.91 -18.68
N HIS A 347 -29.86 -0.84 -19.92
CA HIS A 347 -29.31 -1.97 -20.64
C HIS A 347 -27.81 -1.79 -20.90
N TRP A 348 -27.01 -2.71 -20.37
CA TRP A 348 -25.55 -2.69 -20.49
C TRP A 348 -25.06 -3.87 -21.33
N SER A 349 -23.97 -3.67 -22.07
CA SER A 349 -23.33 -4.75 -22.82
C SER A 349 -22.18 -5.33 -21.99
N THR A 350 -22.32 -6.57 -21.52
CA THR A 350 -21.25 -7.26 -20.80
C THR A 350 -20.08 -7.54 -21.72
N VAL A 351 -18.88 -7.13 -21.31
CA VAL A 351 -17.61 -7.33 -22.03
C VAL A 351 -16.83 -8.50 -21.44
N VAL A 352 -16.62 -8.48 -20.11
CA VAL A 352 -16.01 -9.58 -19.36
C VAL A 352 -17.03 -10.03 -18.31
N GLY A 353 -17.50 -11.26 -18.41
CA GLY A 353 -18.50 -11.81 -17.50
C GLY A 353 -17.95 -12.18 -16.13
N HIS A 354 -18.84 -12.27 -15.15
CA HIS A 354 -18.52 -12.71 -13.79
C HIS A 354 -18.02 -14.16 -13.72
N SER A 355 -17.13 -14.43 -12.79
CA SER A 355 -16.66 -15.78 -12.42
C SER A 355 -16.48 -15.90 -10.90
N ASP A 356 -16.89 -17.03 -10.32
CA ASP A 356 -16.65 -17.31 -8.90
C ASP A 356 -15.15 -17.50 -8.57
N ASP A 357 -14.32 -17.82 -9.57
CA ASP A 357 -12.89 -18.13 -9.40
C ASP A 357 -11.95 -17.00 -9.85
N VAL A 358 -12.48 -15.95 -10.48
CA VAL A 358 -11.69 -14.84 -11.05
C VAL A 358 -12.27 -13.51 -10.61
N ARG A 359 -11.49 -12.75 -9.84
CA ARG A 359 -11.81 -11.38 -9.46
C ARG A 359 -11.32 -10.42 -10.53
N ILE A 360 -12.19 -9.53 -11.00
CA ILE A 360 -11.78 -8.39 -11.82
C ILE A 360 -11.45 -7.24 -10.87
N ASN A 361 -10.19 -6.80 -10.88
CA ASN A 361 -9.73 -5.73 -10.00
C ASN A 361 -10.08 -4.35 -10.57
N GLY A 362 -10.03 -4.19 -11.89
CA GLY A 362 -10.28 -2.93 -12.57
C GLY A 362 -10.07 -3.03 -14.07
N ALA A 363 -10.48 -2.00 -14.80
CA ALA A 363 -10.30 -1.91 -16.24
C ALA A 363 -10.01 -0.48 -16.69
N GLY A 364 -9.13 -0.32 -17.67
CA GLY A 364 -8.79 0.95 -18.29
C GLY A 364 -8.70 0.81 -19.81
N VAL A 365 -8.57 1.93 -20.52
CA VAL A 365 -8.59 1.93 -22.00
C VAL A 365 -7.40 2.66 -22.59
N THR A 366 -6.97 2.19 -23.74
CA THR A 366 -6.17 2.93 -24.71
C THR A 366 -7.06 3.30 -25.89
N SER A 367 -6.53 3.99 -26.89
CA SER A 367 -7.26 4.29 -28.13
C SER A 367 -7.56 3.05 -28.97
N THR A 368 -6.98 1.90 -28.65
CA THR A 368 -7.11 0.65 -29.43
C THR A 368 -7.50 -0.58 -28.62
N HIS A 369 -7.25 -0.61 -27.30
CA HIS A 369 -7.48 -1.78 -26.44
C HIS A 369 -8.12 -1.43 -25.11
N LEU A 370 -8.97 -2.34 -24.62
CA LEU A 370 -9.34 -2.46 -23.21
C LEU A 370 -8.25 -3.26 -22.48
N ILE A 371 -7.86 -2.80 -21.29
CA ILE A 371 -6.90 -3.45 -20.40
C ILE A 371 -7.66 -3.83 -19.13
N VAL A 372 -7.54 -5.07 -18.68
CA VAL A 372 -8.26 -5.59 -17.51
C VAL A 372 -7.24 -6.19 -16.54
N SER A 373 -7.21 -5.68 -15.30
CA SER A 373 -6.50 -6.35 -14.21
C SER A 373 -7.44 -7.39 -13.60
N ILE A 374 -6.95 -8.63 -13.51
CA ILE A 374 -7.67 -9.74 -12.90
C ILE A 374 -6.82 -10.40 -11.82
N ARG A 375 -7.49 -11.11 -10.92
CA ARG A 375 -6.86 -12.02 -9.98
C ARG A 375 -7.41 -13.42 -10.16
N LYS A 376 -6.49 -14.37 -10.25
CA LYS A 376 -6.80 -15.80 -10.38
C LYS A 376 -5.68 -16.62 -9.77
N ASP A 377 -6.04 -17.68 -9.05
CA ASP A 377 -5.08 -18.55 -8.37
C ASP A 377 -4.15 -17.75 -7.43
N THR A 378 -4.69 -16.84 -6.59
CA THR A 378 -3.96 -15.97 -5.64
C THR A 378 -3.01 -14.94 -6.22
N ILE A 379 -2.93 -14.79 -7.54
CA ILE A 379 -2.02 -13.83 -8.19
C ILE A 379 -2.75 -12.84 -9.10
N GLU A 380 -2.20 -11.64 -9.20
CA GLU A 380 -2.64 -10.63 -10.17
C GLU A 380 -2.07 -10.91 -11.58
N ARG A 381 -2.92 -10.72 -12.60
CA ARG A 381 -2.60 -10.87 -14.03
C ARG A 381 -3.25 -9.75 -14.83
N VAL A 382 -2.76 -9.53 -16.05
CA VAL A 382 -3.31 -8.54 -16.98
C VAL A 382 -3.84 -9.22 -18.23
N GLN A 383 -5.04 -8.84 -18.64
CA GLN A 383 -5.64 -9.20 -19.93
C GLN A 383 -5.79 -7.95 -20.80
N VAL A 384 -5.67 -8.11 -22.12
CA VAL A 384 -5.99 -7.06 -23.09
C VAL A 384 -6.97 -7.56 -24.15
N MET A 385 -7.83 -6.65 -24.62
CA MET A 385 -8.84 -6.93 -25.65
C MET A 385 -8.89 -5.77 -26.64
N GLY A 386 -8.91 -6.06 -27.95
CA GLY A 386 -9.09 -5.00 -28.95
C GLY A 386 -10.45 -4.32 -28.80
N LEU A 387 -10.51 -3.00 -29.04
CA LEU A 387 -11.77 -2.24 -28.98
C LEU A 387 -12.72 -2.56 -30.15
N ALA A 388 -12.21 -3.14 -31.25
CA ALA A 388 -13.02 -3.51 -32.40
C ALA A 388 -14.07 -4.57 -32.02
N GLY A 389 -15.35 -4.23 -32.16
CA GLY A 389 -16.45 -5.13 -31.82
C GLY A 389 -16.66 -5.36 -30.33
N LEU A 390 -15.99 -4.61 -29.45
CA LEU A 390 -16.13 -4.72 -27.99
C LEU A 390 -17.60 -4.61 -27.54
N GLY A 391 -18.03 -5.49 -26.65
CA GLY A 391 -19.42 -5.58 -26.19
C GLY A 391 -20.41 -6.16 -27.21
N THR A 392 -19.94 -6.67 -28.35
CA THR A 392 -20.78 -7.31 -29.38
C THR A 392 -20.39 -8.77 -29.60
N PRO A 393 -21.20 -9.58 -30.32
CA PRO A 393 -20.81 -10.94 -30.70
C PRO A 393 -19.52 -11.05 -31.54
N ALA A 394 -19.02 -9.93 -32.09
CA ALA A 394 -17.78 -9.88 -32.84
C ALA A 394 -16.54 -9.60 -31.96
N GLN A 395 -16.71 -9.44 -30.65
CA GLN A 395 -15.61 -9.23 -29.70
C GLN A 395 -14.60 -10.39 -29.74
N GLU A 396 -13.32 -10.04 -29.80
CA GLU A 396 -12.23 -11.00 -29.73
C GLU A 396 -11.97 -11.48 -28.29
N PRO A 397 -11.46 -12.71 -28.09
CA PRO A 397 -11.11 -13.19 -26.76
C PRO A 397 -9.96 -12.37 -26.15
N PRO A 398 -9.85 -12.31 -24.81
CA PRO A 398 -8.73 -11.66 -24.15
C PRO A 398 -7.41 -12.35 -24.43
N VAL A 399 -6.35 -11.54 -24.49
CA VAL A 399 -4.96 -12.00 -24.61
C VAL A 399 -4.23 -11.69 -23.31
N GLU A 400 -3.54 -12.69 -22.76
CA GLU A 400 -2.69 -12.57 -21.57
C GLU A 400 -1.20 -12.63 -21.97
N PRO A 401 -0.34 -11.74 -21.43
CA PRO A 401 1.10 -11.93 -21.47
C PRO A 401 1.49 -13.22 -20.76
N ALA A 402 2.37 -14.02 -21.37
CA ALA A 402 2.84 -15.28 -20.80
C ALA A 402 4.10 -15.07 -19.94
N PHE A 403 4.12 -15.69 -18.76
CA PHE A 403 5.26 -15.71 -17.84
C PHE A 403 5.55 -17.16 -17.40
N ASP A 404 6.82 -17.45 -17.09
CA ASP A 404 7.30 -18.82 -16.82
C ASP A 404 7.09 -19.28 -15.37
N GLU A 405 6.88 -18.35 -14.42
CA GLU A 405 6.70 -18.65 -13.00
C GLU A 405 5.22 -18.84 -12.63
N GLU A 406 4.92 -19.66 -11.62
CA GLU A 406 3.56 -19.83 -11.08
C GLU A 406 3.19 -18.73 -10.07
N LEU A 407 4.15 -18.33 -9.23
CA LEU A 407 3.97 -17.37 -8.14
C LEU A 407 4.60 -16.04 -8.49
N TYR A 408 3.92 -15.28 -9.35
CA TYR A 408 4.33 -13.95 -9.78
C TYR A 408 3.21 -12.94 -9.58
N THR A 409 3.55 -11.67 -9.77
CA THR A 409 2.60 -10.58 -9.91
C THR A 409 2.94 -9.82 -11.18
N ALA A 410 1.94 -9.64 -12.05
CA ALA A 410 2.03 -8.79 -13.21
C ALA A 410 0.90 -7.75 -13.16
N GLY A 411 1.28 -6.48 -13.07
CA GLY A 411 0.35 -5.36 -12.98
C GLY A 411 0.62 -4.33 -14.07
N VAL A 412 -0.42 -3.57 -14.44
CA VAL A 412 -0.29 -2.46 -15.38
C VAL A 412 0.44 -1.31 -14.68
N GLY A 413 1.49 -0.78 -15.31
CA GLY A 413 2.15 0.45 -14.90
C GLY A 413 1.45 1.67 -15.53
N GLY A 414 2.21 2.49 -16.26
CA GLY A 414 1.65 3.60 -17.04
C GLY A 414 1.48 3.24 -18.51
N SER A 415 0.35 3.63 -19.09
CA SER A 415 0.13 3.57 -20.54
C SER A 415 -0.49 4.89 -20.97
N ASP A 416 0.16 5.58 -21.91
CA ASP A 416 -0.47 6.73 -22.55
C ASP A 416 -1.61 6.22 -23.45
N TYR A 417 -2.69 6.99 -23.57
CA TYR A 417 -3.89 6.58 -24.28
C TYR A 417 -3.59 6.18 -25.73
N GLU A 418 -2.67 6.86 -26.41
CA GLU A 418 -2.32 6.57 -27.81
C GLU A 418 -1.15 5.59 -27.96
N ALA A 419 -0.67 5.00 -26.86
CA ALA A 419 0.47 4.10 -26.90
C ALA A 419 0.13 2.78 -27.61
N PRO A 420 0.98 2.28 -28.53
CA PRO A 420 0.86 0.94 -29.10
C PRO A 420 1.38 -0.16 -28.15
N VAL A 421 1.81 0.23 -26.95
CA VAL A 421 2.35 -0.64 -25.91
C VAL A 421 1.71 -0.27 -24.59
N ILE A 422 1.59 -1.25 -23.68
CA ILE A 422 1.28 -0.98 -22.28
C ILE A 422 2.49 -1.34 -21.43
N ARG A 423 2.79 -0.54 -20.40
CA ARG A 423 3.85 -0.89 -19.46
C ARG A 423 3.34 -1.91 -18.46
N LEU A 424 4.08 -2.99 -18.27
CA LEU A 424 3.83 -3.97 -17.22
C LEU A 424 4.96 -3.96 -16.21
N GLY A 425 4.60 -3.88 -14.92
CA GLY A 425 5.47 -4.28 -13.83
C GLY A 425 5.34 -5.77 -13.59
N TYR A 426 6.45 -6.47 -13.46
CA TYR A 426 6.49 -7.89 -13.14
C TYR A 426 7.46 -8.16 -12.00
N THR A 427 7.11 -9.03 -11.08
CA THR A 427 8.02 -9.55 -10.07
C THR A 427 7.55 -10.92 -9.60
N SER A 428 8.46 -11.69 -9.01
CA SER A 428 8.11 -12.86 -8.20
C SER A 428 8.79 -12.76 -6.84
N TYR A 429 8.73 -13.81 -6.02
CA TYR A 429 9.49 -13.82 -4.77
C TYR A 429 11.01 -13.81 -4.96
N PHE A 430 11.52 -14.34 -6.08
CA PHE A 430 12.95 -14.46 -6.39
C PHE A 430 13.34 -14.03 -7.80
N THR A 431 12.41 -13.43 -8.55
CA THR A 431 12.71 -12.63 -9.72
C THR A 431 12.59 -11.16 -9.33
N PRO A 432 13.69 -10.38 -9.39
CA PRO A 432 13.66 -8.95 -9.11
C PRO A 432 12.66 -8.21 -10.00
N SER A 433 12.29 -6.99 -9.60
CA SER A 433 11.35 -6.19 -10.38
C SER A 433 11.81 -6.01 -11.82
N ARG A 434 10.95 -6.43 -12.75
CA ARG A 434 11.08 -6.25 -14.19
C ARG A 434 10.05 -5.26 -14.68
N VAL A 435 10.46 -4.47 -15.66
CA VAL A 435 9.59 -3.60 -16.43
C VAL A 435 9.58 -4.10 -17.86
N TYR A 436 8.39 -4.38 -18.37
CA TYR A 436 8.15 -4.78 -19.74
C TYR A 436 7.33 -3.70 -20.46
N ASP A 437 7.58 -3.55 -21.75
CA ASP A 437 6.56 -3.02 -22.66
C ASP A 437 5.88 -4.22 -23.31
N PHE A 438 4.56 -4.33 -23.15
CA PHE A 438 3.76 -5.30 -23.87
C PHE A 438 3.17 -4.64 -25.11
N VAL A 439 3.70 -5.01 -26.27
CA VAL A 439 3.18 -4.58 -27.58
C VAL A 439 1.79 -5.16 -27.74
N LEU A 440 0.81 -4.26 -27.90
CA LEU A 440 -0.59 -4.64 -27.92
C LEU A 440 -0.90 -5.54 -29.13
N PRO A 441 -1.74 -6.58 -28.96
CA PRO A 441 -2.11 -7.47 -30.04
C PRO A 441 -2.67 -6.75 -31.27
N THR A 442 -2.40 -7.31 -32.43
CA THR A 442 -3.00 -6.85 -33.69
C THR A 442 -3.39 -8.06 -34.54
N PRO A 443 -4.19 -7.91 -35.61
CA PRO A 443 -4.46 -9.01 -36.53
C PRO A 443 -3.19 -9.65 -37.12
N ALA A 444 -2.10 -8.89 -37.23
CA ALA A 444 -0.81 -9.39 -37.69
C ALA A 444 0.02 -10.09 -36.58
N GLN A 445 -0.22 -9.73 -35.32
CA GLN A 445 0.48 -10.27 -34.14
C GLN A 445 -0.54 -10.52 -33.00
N PRO A 446 -1.36 -11.57 -33.12
CA PRO A 446 -2.52 -11.77 -32.24
C PRO A 446 -2.16 -12.12 -30.79
N ALA A 447 -0.92 -12.52 -30.52
CA ALA A 447 -0.45 -12.80 -29.16
C ALA A 447 0.18 -11.57 -28.46
N GLY A 448 0.34 -10.44 -29.16
CA GLY A 448 1.19 -9.34 -28.70
C GLY A 448 2.68 -9.73 -28.63
N GLU A 449 3.49 -8.89 -27.99
CA GLU A 449 4.91 -9.15 -27.74
C GLU A 449 5.34 -8.57 -26.41
N LEU A 450 6.04 -9.37 -25.60
CA LEU A 450 6.57 -8.92 -24.33
C LEU A 450 8.05 -8.52 -24.47
N LEU A 451 8.35 -7.24 -24.33
CA LEU A 451 9.69 -6.68 -24.48
C LEU A 451 10.26 -6.27 -23.12
N LEU A 452 11.27 -6.99 -22.63
CA LEU A 452 11.95 -6.63 -21.39
C LEU A 452 12.71 -5.32 -21.57
N ARG A 453 12.39 -4.31 -20.77
CA ARG A 453 13.07 -3.02 -20.78
C ARG A 453 14.11 -2.90 -19.68
N LYS A 454 13.78 -3.41 -18.50
CA LYS A 454 14.69 -3.42 -17.36
C LYS A 454 14.37 -4.58 -16.44
N GLU A 455 15.42 -5.22 -15.94
CA GLU A 455 15.39 -5.98 -14.70
C GLU A 455 16.22 -5.21 -13.67
N SER A 456 15.67 -4.99 -12.48
CA SER A 456 16.36 -4.30 -11.40
C SER A 456 17.50 -5.18 -10.90
N PRO A 457 18.78 -4.75 -11.00
CA PRO A 457 19.88 -5.60 -10.59
C PRO A 457 19.90 -5.76 -9.08
N VAL A 458 20.29 -6.94 -8.63
CA VAL A 458 20.56 -7.23 -7.22
C VAL A 458 22.04 -7.50 -7.09
N LEU A 459 22.74 -6.61 -6.40
CA LEU A 459 24.20 -6.67 -6.22
C LEU A 459 24.58 -7.75 -5.18
N GLY A 460 25.87 -7.89 -4.91
CA GLY A 460 26.35 -8.79 -3.85
C GLY A 460 26.31 -10.29 -4.20
N GLY A 461 26.25 -10.64 -5.49
CA GLY A 461 26.30 -12.03 -5.95
C GLY A 461 25.00 -12.81 -5.77
N TYR A 462 23.86 -12.11 -5.75
CA TYR A 462 22.53 -12.69 -5.72
C TYR A 462 22.31 -13.71 -6.86
N ASP A 463 21.76 -14.85 -6.50
CA ASP A 463 21.31 -15.89 -7.43
C ASP A 463 19.94 -16.37 -6.97
N GLY A 464 18.90 -16.13 -7.77
CA GLY A 464 17.53 -16.53 -7.42
C GLY A 464 17.40 -18.05 -7.21
N SER A 465 18.28 -18.85 -7.81
CA SER A 465 18.32 -20.30 -7.63
C SER A 465 18.82 -20.74 -6.24
N ASP A 466 19.29 -19.82 -5.39
CA ASP A 466 19.60 -20.09 -3.98
C ASP A 466 18.34 -20.19 -3.10
N TYR A 467 17.17 -19.85 -3.64
CA TYR A 467 15.91 -19.80 -2.90
C TYR A 467 14.79 -20.59 -3.58
N VAL A 468 13.77 -20.94 -2.79
CA VAL A 468 12.60 -21.69 -3.23
C VAL A 468 11.34 -21.07 -2.67
N ALA A 469 10.35 -20.82 -3.53
CA ALA A 469 9.00 -20.42 -3.19
C ALA A 469 8.03 -21.54 -3.56
N THR A 470 7.14 -21.94 -2.64
CA THR A 470 6.06 -22.89 -2.92
C THR A 470 4.72 -22.36 -2.41
N ARG A 471 3.63 -22.79 -3.07
CA ARG A 471 2.28 -22.60 -2.57
C ARG A 471 1.87 -23.81 -1.76
N GLU A 472 1.60 -23.57 -0.49
CA GLU A 472 1.08 -24.55 0.45
C GLU A 472 -0.29 -24.10 0.96
N TRP A 473 -0.90 -24.91 1.81
CA TRP A 473 -2.26 -24.66 2.27
C TRP A 473 -2.47 -25.15 3.70
N ALA A 474 -2.80 -24.23 4.61
CA ALA A 474 -3.36 -24.57 5.90
C ALA A 474 -4.86 -24.92 5.75
N THR A 475 -5.43 -25.49 6.80
CA THR A 475 -6.87 -25.77 6.87
C THR A 475 -7.40 -25.10 8.13
N ALA A 476 -8.31 -24.15 7.95
CA ALA A 476 -9.01 -23.49 9.04
C ALA A 476 -9.91 -24.46 9.81
N ALA A 477 -10.30 -24.11 11.03
CA ALA A 477 -11.24 -24.89 11.83
C ALA A 477 -12.58 -25.20 11.12
N ASP A 478 -13.05 -24.31 10.24
CA ASP A 478 -14.28 -24.49 9.45
C ASP A 478 -14.09 -25.29 8.15
N GLY A 479 -12.87 -25.79 7.89
CA GLY A 479 -12.50 -26.54 6.69
C GLY A 479 -12.00 -25.69 5.52
N THR A 480 -12.03 -24.37 5.63
CA THR A 480 -11.51 -23.44 4.63
C THR A 480 -10.02 -23.68 4.39
N ARG A 481 -9.59 -23.67 3.13
CA ARG A 481 -8.18 -23.86 2.75
C ARG A 481 -7.52 -22.49 2.62
N ILE A 482 -6.60 -22.18 3.53
CA ILE A 482 -5.89 -20.90 3.57
C ILE A 482 -4.61 -21.03 2.73
N PRO A 483 -4.44 -20.27 1.63
CA PRO A 483 -3.22 -20.32 0.85
C PRO A 483 -2.04 -19.78 1.65
N LEU A 484 -0.86 -20.40 1.47
CA LEU A 484 0.39 -19.97 2.08
C LEU A 484 1.47 -19.86 0.99
N SER A 485 2.20 -18.75 0.96
CA SER A 485 3.45 -18.68 0.21
C SER A 485 4.63 -18.96 1.14
N VAL A 486 5.34 -20.06 0.89
CA VAL A 486 6.43 -20.55 1.76
C VAL A 486 7.78 -20.30 1.08
N LEU A 487 8.56 -19.40 1.67
CA LEU A 487 9.83 -18.91 1.16
C LEU A 487 10.97 -19.41 2.03
N ARG A 488 12.01 -19.97 1.42
CA ARG A 488 13.20 -20.46 2.14
C ARG A 488 14.45 -20.43 1.28
N HIS A 489 15.61 -20.39 1.92
CA HIS A 489 16.86 -20.75 1.26
C HIS A 489 16.89 -22.25 0.96
N LYS A 490 17.37 -22.66 -0.22
CA LYS A 490 17.30 -24.06 -0.69
C LYS A 490 18.02 -25.07 0.19
N SER A 491 18.98 -24.62 0.99
CA SER A 491 19.75 -25.48 1.90
C SER A 491 19.02 -25.80 3.21
N VAL A 492 17.91 -25.12 3.50
CA VAL A 492 17.08 -25.42 4.68
C VAL A 492 16.48 -26.81 4.50
N LYS A 493 16.62 -27.65 5.53
CA LYS A 493 16.12 -29.03 5.53
C LYS A 493 14.78 -29.10 6.22
N GLN A 494 13.97 -30.06 5.81
CA GLN A 494 12.69 -30.37 6.44
C GLN A 494 12.93 -31.36 7.61
N ASP A 495 13.62 -30.88 8.65
CA ASP A 495 13.97 -31.65 9.86
C ASP A 495 13.56 -30.96 11.17
N SER A 496 12.63 -30.00 11.10
CA SER A 496 12.08 -29.24 12.22
C SER A 496 13.11 -28.44 13.04
N THR A 497 14.18 -27.97 12.39
CA THR A 497 15.24 -27.20 13.07
C THR A 497 15.33 -25.73 12.68
N ALA A 498 14.67 -25.31 11.60
CA ALA A 498 14.72 -23.93 11.13
C ALA A 498 13.95 -22.98 12.07
N ALA A 499 14.26 -21.69 12.01
CA ALA A 499 13.38 -20.66 12.57
C ALA A 499 12.27 -20.31 11.58
N GLY A 500 11.12 -19.89 12.09
CA GLY A 500 9.96 -19.48 11.29
C GLY A 500 9.60 -18.01 11.48
N LEU A 501 9.09 -17.40 10.42
CA LEU A 501 8.41 -16.11 10.47
C LEU A 501 7.10 -16.21 9.68
N VAL A 502 5.98 -15.89 10.31
CA VAL A 502 4.68 -15.76 9.64
C VAL A 502 4.35 -14.27 9.48
N TYR A 503 4.01 -13.87 8.26
CA TYR A 503 3.59 -12.52 7.92
C TYR A 503 2.14 -12.53 7.43
N GLY A 504 1.35 -11.51 7.79
CA GLY A 504 -0.05 -11.38 7.40
C GLY A 504 -0.60 -9.96 7.49
N TYR A 505 -1.72 -9.72 6.82
CA TYR A 505 -2.44 -8.44 6.80
C TYR A 505 -3.95 -8.62 7.00
N GLY A 506 -4.67 -9.11 5.99
CA GLY A 506 -6.02 -9.64 6.14
C GLY A 506 -7.14 -8.60 6.34
N SER A 507 -7.07 -7.45 5.68
CA SER A 507 -8.13 -6.41 5.70
C SER A 507 -8.24 -5.68 4.36
N TYR A 508 -9.37 -4.99 4.14
CA TYR A 508 -9.62 -4.09 2.99
C TYR A 508 -9.53 -4.73 1.59
N GLU A 509 -9.66 -6.06 1.47
CA GLU A 509 -9.43 -6.80 0.21
C GLU A 509 -7.97 -6.72 -0.30
N LEU A 510 -7.04 -6.17 0.50
CA LEU A 510 -5.64 -6.05 0.13
C LEU A 510 -4.98 -7.42 0.07
N SER A 511 -4.46 -7.79 -1.10
CA SER A 511 -3.80 -9.08 -1.33
C SER A 511 -2.30 -9.00 -1.08
N MET A 512 -1.74 -9.99 -0.38
CA MET A 512 -0.30 -10.09 -0.12
C MET A 512 0.42 -10.78 -1.28
N ASP A 513 0.45 -10.13 -2.43
CA ASP A 513 0.96 -10.66 -3.69
C ASP A 513 2.44 -11.09 -3.70
N PRO A 514 2.84 -12.03 -4.58
CA PRO A 514 4.25 -12.35 -4.81
C PRO A 514 5.10 -11.13 -5.20
N GLY A 515 5.98 -10.70 -4.29
CA GLY A 515 6.86 -9.56 -4.49
C GLY A 515 8.29 -9.80 -4.03
N PHE A 516 9.26 -9.34 -4.83
CA PHE A 516 10.68 -9.42 -4.49
C PHE A 516 11.02 -8.40 -3.40
N GLY A 517 11.75 -8.84 -2.38
CA GLY A 517 12.17 -7.98 -1.28
C GLY A 517 13.62 -8.20 -0.92
N ILE A 518 14.50 -7.25 -1.27
CA ILE A 518 15.94 -7.32 -0.99
C ILE A 518 16.21 -7.62 0.49
N ALA A 519 15.51 -6.92 1.39
CA ALA A 519 15.71 -7.12 2.82
C ALA A 519 15.38 -8.54 3.26
N ARG A 520 14.36 -9.18 2.67
CA ARG A 520 13.89 -10.53 3.05
C ARG A 520 15.00 -11.56 2.91
N LEU A 521 15.89 -11.38 1.94
CA LEU A 521 17.05 -12.24 1.73
C LEU A 521 17.92 -12.36 2.99
N SER A 522 18.03 -11.29 3.78
CA SER A 522 18.82 -11.30 5.02
C SER A 522 18.27 -12.29 6.07
N LEU A 523 16.96 -12.54 6.11
CA LEU A 523 16.36 -13.56 6.96
C LEU A 523 16.50 -14.96 6.34
N LEU A 524 16.25 -15.10 5.04
CA LEU A 524 16.37 -16.38 4.33
C LEU A 524 17.81 -16.91 4.38
N ASP A 525 18.81 -16.04 4.22
CA ASP A 525 20.23 -16.34 4.31
C ASP A 525 20.66 -16.77 5.72
N ARG A 526 19.84 -16.49 6.74
CA ARG A 526 20.02 -16.97 8.12
C ARG A 526 19.21 -18.24 8.42
N GLY A 527 18.62 -18.85 7.38
CA GLY A 527 17.84 -20.08 7.47
C GLY A 527 16.43 -19.91 8.04
N VAL A 528 15.91 -18.68 8.09
CA VAL A 528 14.51 -18.45 8.45
C VAL A 528 13.60 -18.92 7.31
N VAL A 529 12.56 -19.67 7.65
CA VAL A 529 11.46 -19.99 6.74
C VAL A 529 10.41 -18.89 6.88
N PHE A 530 10.20 -18.14 5.80
CA PHE A 530 9.29 -17.01 5.76
C PHE A 530 7.97 -17.46 5.11
N VAL A 531 6.87 -17.39 5.84
CA VAL A 531 5.52 -17.72 5.36
C VAL A 531 4.69 -16.46 5.26
N ILE A 532 4.10 -16.22 4.09
CA ILE A 532 3.04 -15.23 3.91
C ILE A 532 1.72 -15.99 4.00
N ALA A 533 0.89 -15.65 4.98
CA ALA A 533 -0.43 -16.23 5.17
C ALA A 533 -1.48 -15.38 4.46
N HIS A 534 -2.10 -15.93 3.42
CA HIS A 534 -3.14 -15.28 2.63
C HIS A 534 -4.51 -15.44 3.29
N ILE A 535 -4.64 -14.93 4.51
CA ILE A 535 -5.80 -15.08 5.41
C ILE A 535 -7.04 -14.33 4.92
N ARG A 536 -8.23 -14.78 5.36
CA ARG A 536 -9.50 -14.07 5.06
C ARG A 536 -9.47 -12.62 5.54
N GLY A 537 -10.18 -11.77 4.81
CA GLY A 537 -10.10 -10.30 4.88
C GLY A 537 -9.14 -9.71 3.83
N GLY A 538 -8.23 -10.51 3.28
CA GLY A 538 -7.50 -10.19 2.04
C GLY A 538 -8.33 -10.48 0.79
N GLY A 539 -7.76 -10.22 -0.39
CA GLY A 539 -8.43 -10.40 -1.69
C GLY A 539 -7.96 -11.60 -2.51
N GLU A 540 -7.09 -12.46 -1.96
CA GLU A 540 -6.34 -13.46 -2.73
C GLU A 540 -7.22 -14.45 -3.49
N LEU A 541 -8.36 -14.83 -2.92
CA LEU A 541 -9.33 -15.75 -3.55
C LEU A 541 -10.59 -15.02 -4.03
N GLY A 542 -10.47 -13.72 -4.32
CA GLY A 542 -11.56 -12.86 -4.75
C GLY A 542 -12.36 -12.25 -3.59
N ARG A 543 -13.47 -11.59 -3.93
CA ARG A 543 -14.19 -10.69 -3.03
C ARG A 543 -14.80 -11.40 -1.82
N HIS A 544 -15.28 -12.63 -2.02
CA HIS A 544 -15.79 -13.44 -0.92
C HIS A 544 -14.73 -13.72 0.15
N TRP A 545 -13.45 -13.84 -0.22
CA TRP A 545 -12.35 -14.02 0.73
C TRP A 545 -12.21 -12.83 1.70
N TYR A 546 -12.48 -11.63 1.19
CA TYR A 546 -12.53 -10.42 1.99
C TYR A 546 -13.80 -10.35 2.84
N GLU A 547 -14.98 -10.57 2.25
CA GLU A 547 -16.26 -10.50 2.95
C GLU A 547 -16.37 -11.52 4.10
N ASP A 548 -15.72 -12.68 3.96
CA ASP A 548 -15.62 -13.71 5.01
C ASP A 548 -14.57 -13.41 6.10
N GLY A 549 -13.88 -12.26 6.03
CA GLY A 549 -12.97 -11.76 7.07
C GLY A 549 -13.23 -10.28 7.41
N LYS A 550 -14.50 -9.87 7.39
CA LYS A 550 -14.95 -8.48 7.49
C LYS A 550 -16.16 -8.34 8.42
N LYS A 551 -16.32 -7.22 9.13
CA LYS A 551 -17.44 -7.00 10.07
C LYS A 551 -17.61 -8.18 11.05
N LEU A 552 -18.79 -8.82 11.09
CA LEU A 552 -19.13 -9.92 12.01
C LEU A 552 -18.48 -11.27 11.65
N THR A 553 -17.63 -11.32 10.64
CA THR A 553 -16.75 -12.47 10.33
C THR A 553 -15.28 -12.16 10.57
N LYS A 554 -14.94 -10.97 11.12
CA LYS A 554 -13.54 -10.53 11.25
C LYS A 554 -12.65 -11.48 12.06
N MET A 555 -13.22 -12.23 13.00
CA MET A 555 -12.48 -13.26 13.74
C MET A 555 -11.78 -14.29 12.86
N ASN A 556 -12.32 -14.57 11.67
CA ASN A 556 -11.72 -15.49 10.71
C ASN A 556 -10.31 -15.05 10.30
N THR A 557 -10.04 -13.74 10.15
CA THR A 557 -8.70 -13.22 9.88
C THR A 557 -7.70 -13.70 10.93
N PHE A 558 -8.05 -13.60 12.21
CA PHE A 558 -7.15 -13.93 13.31
C PHE A 558 -6.98 -15.44 13.49
N THR A 559 -8.07 -16.21 13.39
CA THR A 559 -8.01 -17.68 13.50
C THR A 559 -7.29 -18.31 12.32
N ASP A 560 -7.47 -17.79 11.09
CA ASP A 560 -6.75 -18.27 9.92
C ASP A 560 -5.23 -18.08 10.07
N PHE A 561 -4.81 -16.97 10.67
CA PHE A 561 -3.39 -16.72 10.94
C PHE A 561 -2.82 -17.68 11.98
N VAL A 562 -3.60 -17.99 13.02
CA VAL A 562 -3.25 -18.99 14.03
C VAL A 562 -3.17 -20.39 13.41
N ASP A 563 -4.10 -20.75 12.52
CA ASP A 563 -4.11 -22.02 11.80
C ASP A 563 -2.94 -22.12 10.79
N ALA A 564 -2.57 -21.01 10.15
CA ALA A 564 -1.36 -20.93 9.32
C ALA A 564 -0.08 -21.13 10.14
N THR A 565 -0.05 -20.60 11.37
CA THR A 565 1.06 -20.79 12.31
C THR A 565 1.15 -22.26 12.76
N ASP A 566 0.02 -22.92 13.02
CA ASP A 566 -0.01 -24.36 13.34
C ASP A 566 0.46 -25.22 12.18
N TRP A 567 0.07 -24.87 10.95
CA TRP A 567 0.60 -25.52 9.77
C TRP A 567 2.12 -25.38 9.72
N LEU A 568 2.65 -24.17 9.94
CA LEU A 568 4.11 -23.94 9.91
C LEU A 568 4.81 -24.78 11.00
N ALA A 569 4.31 -24.77 12.23
CA ALA A 569 4.84 -25.57 13.34
C ALA A 569 4.86 -27.07 13.06
N THR A 570 3.89 -27.59 12.28
CA THR A 570 3.75 -29.02 11.96
C THR A 570 4.30 -29.39 10.57
N SER A 571 4.75 -28.42 9.79
CA SER A 571 5.22 -28.60 8.40
C SER A 571 6.48 -29.46 8.27
N GLY A 572 7.20 -29.70 9.37
CA GLY A 572 8.51 -30.32 9.36
C GLY A 572 9.67 -29.37 8.98
N TRP A 573 9.39 -28.10 8.68
CA TRP A 573 10.44 -27.13 8.36
C TRP A 573 11.05 -26.48 9.60
N VAL A 574 10.20 -25.98 10.50
CA VAL A 574 10.63 -25.14 11.62
C VAL A 574 10.51 -25.84 12.97
N ASP A 575 11.26 -25.35 13.95
CA ASP A 575 11.05 -25.62 15.36
C ASP A 575 9.85 -24.80 15.86
N PRO A 576 8.79 -25.42 16.39
CA PRO A 576 7.61 -24.71 16.90
C PRO A 576 7.91 -23.64 17.97
N SER A 577 9.01 -23.78 18.71
CA SER A 577 9.43 -22.80 19.74
C SER A 577 10.17 -21.59 19.17
N ARG A 578 10.43 -21.56 17.84
CA ARG A 578 11.24 -20.55 17.15
C ARG A 578 10.45 -19.88 16.01
N ILE A 579 9.18 -19.59 16.25
CA ILE A 579 8.30 -18.90 15.29
C ILE A 579 8.09 -17.45 15.74
N ALA A 580 8.26 -16.49 14.84
CA ALA A 580 7.87 -15.11 15.05
C ALA A 580 6.67 -14.73 14.15
N ALA A 581 5.95 -13.67 14.53
CA ALA A 581 4.89 -13.06 13.74
C ALA A 581 5.21 -11.59 13.40
N LEU A 582 4.81 -11.16 12.20
CA LEU A 582 4.97 -9.78 11.72
C LEU A 582 3.72 -9.31 10.97
N GLY A 583 3.26 -8.10 11.28
CA GLY A 583 2.17 -7.43 10.57
C GLY A 583 2.14 -5.94 10.88
N GLY A 584 1.57 -5.13 9.99
CA GLY A 584 1.53 -3.67 10.16
C GLY A 584 0.20 -3.02 9.78
N SER A 585 -0.11 -1.84 10.33
CA SER A 585 -1.39 -1.14 10.17
C SER A 585 -2.55 -2.04 10.63
N ALA A 586 -3.51 -2.40 9.77
CA ALA A 586 -4.50 -3.43 10.08
C ALA A 586 -3.90 -4.84 10.26
N GLY A 587 -2.74 -5.13 9.68
CA GLY A 587 -1.93 -6.29 10.07
C GLY A 587 -1.38 -6.18 11.49
N GLY A 588 -1.31 -4.98 12.07
CA GLY A 588 -1.00 -4.75 13.47
C GLY A 588 -2.19 -5.02 14.41
N LEU A 589 -3.43 -4.77 13.96
CA LEU A 589 -4.64 -5.30 14.61
C LEU A 589 -4.56 -6.83 14.71
N LEU A 590 -4.23 -7.48 13.59
CA LEU A 590 -3.98 -8.92 13.54
C LEU A 590 -2.91 -9.35 14.57
N MET A 591 -1.75 -8.67 14.61
CA MET A 591 -0.69 -8.99 15.59
C MET A 591 -1.18 -8.87 17.04
N GLY A 592 -1.91 -7.81 17.37
CA GLY A 592 -2.47 -7.60 18.70
C GLY A 592 -3.49 -8.68 19.08
N ALA A 593 -4.38 -9.05 18.14
CA ALA A 593 -5.39 -10.07 18.36
C ALA A 593 -4.76 -11.45 18.58
N VAL A 594 -3.80 -11.87 17.74
CA VAL A 594 -3.17 -13.20 17.88
C VAL A 594 -2.25 -13.30 19.09
N ALA A 595 -1.69 -12.19 19.56
CA ALA A 595 -0.97 -12.14 20.83
C ALA A 595 -1.88 -12.42 22.03
N ASN A 596 -3.17 -12.10 21.94
CA ASN A 596 -4.16 -12.47 22.94
C ASN A 596 -4.71 -13.88 22.72
N LEU A 597 -4.99 -14.28 21.48
CA LEU A 597 -5.64 -15.56 21.18
C LEU A 597 -4.73 -16.77 21.38
N ALA A 598 -3.45 -16.65 21.02
CA ALA A 598 -2.50 -17.76 21.04
C ALA A 598 -1.04 -17.30 21.32
N PRO A 599 -0.79 -16.57 22.43
CA PRO A 599 0.54 -16.04 22.76
C PRO A 599 1.64 -17.12 22.79
N GLU A 600 1.30 -18.34 23.17
CA GLU A 600 2.21 -19.46 23.32
C GLU A 600 2.81 -19.97 22.00
N LYS A 601 2.24 -19.58 20.85
CA LYS A 601 2.70 -20.03 19.53
C LYS A 601 3.87 -19.20 18.99
N TYR A 602 4.19 -18.09 19.63
CA TYR A 602 5.17 -17.13 19.13
C TYR A 602 6.32 -16.94 20.13
N ALA A 603 7.55 -16.94 19.62
CA ALA A 603 8.71 -16.46 20.35
C ALA A 603 8.79 -14.93 20.34
N ALA A 604 8.29 -14.30 19.28
CA ALA A 604 8.19 -12.85 19.15
C ALA A 604 7.04 -12.40 18.24
N VAL A 605 6.48 -11.24 18.53
CA VAL A 605 5.49 -10.53 17.72
C VAL A 605 6.01 -9.12 17.44
N VAL A 606 6.10 -8.77 16.16
CA VAL A 606 6.43 -7.40 15.71
C VAL A 606 5.18 -6.79 15.09
N ALA A 607 4.67 -5.73 15.70
CA ALA A 607 3.47 -5.02 15.27
C ALA A 607 3.87 -3.61 14.82
N GLN A 608 3.78 -3.33 13.52
CA GLN A 608 4.16 -2.05 12.92
C GLN A 608 2.94 -1.13 12.79
N VAL A 609 3.05 0.13 13.19
CA VAL A 609 1.96 1.13 13.24
C VAL A 609 0.60 0.51 13.60
N PRO A 610 0.49 -0.21 14.74
CA PRO A 610 -0.53 -1.23 14.88
C PRO A 610 -1.87 -0.68 15.41
N PHE A 611 -2.97 -0.98 14.72
CA PHE A 611 -4.33 -0.60 15.10
C PHE A 611 -4.85 -1.49 16.25
N VAL A 612 -4.47 -1.17 17.49
CA VAL A 612 -4.61 -2.06 18.66
C VAL A 612 -5.62 -1.58 19.69
N ASP A 613 -6.15 -0.37 19.56
CA ASP A 613 -7.25 0.17 20.37
C ASP A 613 -8.51 0.37 19.52
N ALA A 614 -8.77 -0.62 18.67
CA ALA A 614 -9.72 -0.52 17.58
C ALA A 614 -11.14 -0.11 17.99
N LEU A 615 -11.68 -0.64 19.10
CA LEU A 615 -13.04 -0.27 19.49
C LEU A 615 -13.12 1.18 20.00
N THR A 616 -12.15 1.62 20.80
CA THR A 616 -12.10 3.02 21.26
C THR A 616 -11.99 3.98 20.08
N THR A 617 -11.12 3.68 19.11
CA THR A 617 -10.92 4.52 17.92
C THR A 617 -12.17 4.60 17.04
N ILE A 618 -12.81 3.47 16.71
CA ILE A 618 -13.97 3.44 15.79
C ILE A 618 -15.26 4.02 16.41
N LEU A 619 -15.32 4.11 17.74
CA LEU A 619 -16.40 4.80 18.44
C LEU A 619 -16.33 6.33 18.32
N ASP A 620 -15.20 6.88 17.89
CA ASP A 620 -15.00 8.31 17.71
C ASP A 620 -14.96 8.68 16.21
N PRO A 621 -16.07 9.21 15.64
CA PRO A 621 -16.13 9.60 14.23
C PRO A 621 -15.31 10.85 13.89
N GLU A 622 -14.84 11.60 14.89
CA GLU A 622 -14.03 12.81 14.67
C GLU A 622 -12.56 12.46 14.38
N LEU A 623 -12.14 11.24 14.70
CA LEU A 623 -10.80 10.75 14.39
C LEU A 623 -10.64 10.44 12.89
N PRO A 624 -9.40 10.58 12.37
CA PRO A 624 -9.07 10.14 11.02
C PRO A 624 -9.50 8.71 10.75
N LEU A 625 -10.07 8.50 9.56
CA LEU A 625 -10.52 7.21 9.03
C LEU A 625 -11.68 6.52 9.76
N SER A 626 -11.95 6.80 11.03
CA SER A 626 -12.93 6.05 11.85
C SER A 626 -14.31 5.89 11.20
N ALA A 627 -14.89 6.99 10.69
CA ALA A 627 -16.21 6.94 10.04
C ALA A 627 -16.18 6.18 8.69
N LEU A 628 -15.08 6.31 7.94
CA LEU A 628 -14.87 5.57 6.68
C LEU A 628 -14.74 4.06 6.93
N GLU A 629 -14.19 3.69 8.07
CA GLU A 629 -13.93 2.30 8.45
C GLU A 629 -15.13 1.59 9.08
N TRP A 630 -16.27 2.27 9.31
CA TRP A 630 -17.50 1.57 9.70
C TRP A 630 -17.94 0.55 8.66
N GLU A 631 -17.65 0.82 7.38
CA GLU A 631 -17.93 -0.15 6.33
C GLU A 631 -16.91 -1.28 6.29
N GLU A 632 -15.78 -1.22 7.01
CA GLU A 632 -14.82 -2.33 7.19
C GLU A 632 -15.15 -3.17 8.44
N TRP A 633 -15.24 -2.54 9.62
CA TRP A 633 -15.37 -3.24 10.90
C TRP A 633 -16.82 -3.37 11.38
N GLY A 634 -17.71 -2.53 10.87
CA GLY A 634 -19.06 -2.29 11.38
C GLY A 634 -19.16 -0.96 12.13
N ASN A 635 -20.38 -0.48 12.38
CA ASN A 635 -20.63 0.73 13.18
C ASN A 635 -21.03 0.37 14.63
N PRO A 636 -20.09 0.36 15.59
CA PRO A 636 -20.37 0.03 16.99
C PRO A 636 -21.11 1.13 17.75
N ILE A 637 -21.20 2.36 17.20
CA ILE A 637 -21.94 3.46 17.84
C ILE A 637 -23.44 3.17 17.77
N THR A 638 -23.91 2.71 16.61
CA THR A 638 -25.34 2.49 16.35
C THR A 638 -25.81 1.06 16.61
N ASP A 639 -24.90 0.08 16.53
CA ASP A 639 -25.25 -1.33 16.60
C ASP A 639 -24.57 -2.04 17.79
N PRO A 640 -25.33 -2.51 18.80
CA PRO A 640 -24.77 -3.21 19.95
C PRO A 640 -24.17 -4.58 19.60
N GLU A 641 -24.65 -5.27 18.55
CA GLU A 641 -24.05 -6.55 18.12
C GLU A 641 -22.65 -6.33 17.54
N VAL A 642 -22.50 -5.28 16.73
CA VAL A 642 -21.18 -4.86 16.22
C VAL A 642 -20.27 -4.44 17.37
N TYR A 643 -20.77 -3.66 18.33
CA TYR A 643 -20.00 -3.27 19.52
C TYR A 643 -19.47 -4.49 20.27
N ASP A 644 -20.34 -5.44 20.61
CA ASP A 644 -19.97 -6.66 21.34
C ASP A 644 -18.97 -7.51 20.53
N TYR A 645 -19.17 -7.62 19.22
CA TYR A 645 -18.28 -8.37 18.34
C TYR A 645 -16.90 -7.73 18.22
N MET A 646 -16.82 -6.42 17.98
CA MET A 646 -15.55 -5.68 17.96
C MET A 646 -14.81 -5.78 19.30
N LYS A 647 -15.54 -5.62 20.40
CA LYS A 647 -14.98 -5.77 21.75
C LYS A 647 -14.38 -7.16 21.98
N SER A 648 -14.90 -8.20 21.33
CA SER A 648 -14.39 -9.58 21.50
C SER A 648 -12.98 -9.80 20.92
N TYR A 649 -12.49 -8.91 20.04
CA TYR A 649 -11.20 -9.06 19.40
C TYR A 649 -10.28 -7.84 19.51
N SER A 650 -10.78 -6.67 19.91
CA SER A 650 -9.95 -5.47 20.02
C SER A 650 -8.74 -5.72 20.94
N PRO A 651 -7.49 -5.54 20.48
CA PRO A 651 -6.33 -6.03 21.21
C PRO A 651 -6.18 -5.46 22.61
N TYR A 652 -6.37 -4.15 22.79
CA TYR A 652 -6.21 -3.46 24.07
C TYR A 652 -7.20 -3.96 25.13
N GLU A 653 -8.45 -4.22 24.75
CA GLU A 653 -9.51 -4.65 25.65
C GLU A 653 -9.42 -6.12 26.06
N ASN A 654 -8.72 -6.93 25.24
CA ASN A 654 -8.57 -8.37 25.43
C ASN A 654 -7.21 -8.77 26.03
N VAL A 655 -6.40 -7.79 26.46
CA VAL A 655 -5.19 -8.08 27.23
C VAL A 655 -5.59 -8.73 28.57
N HIS A 656 -4.98 -9.89 28.88
CA HIS A 656 -5.33 -10.68 30.07
C HIS A 656 -4.09 -11.32 30.70
N GLU A 657 -4.26 -11.94 31.87
CA GLU A 657 -3.15 -12.52 32.62
C GLU A 657 -2.61 -13.80 31.94
N VAL A 658 -1.56 -13.65 31.15
CA VAL A 658 -0.89 -14.73 30.41
C VAL A 658 0.58 -14.37 30.19
N ALA A 659 1.43 -15.36 29.91
CA ALA A 659 2.82 -15.12 29.55
C ALA A 659 2.91 -14.68 28.09
N TYR A 660 2.93 -13.37 27.84
CA TYR A 660 3.10 -12.83 26.50
C TYR A 660 4.51 -13.09 25.96
N PRO A 661 4.67 -13.25 24.63
CA PRO A 661 5.98 -13.41 24.01
C PRO A 661 6.77 -12.09 24.02
N LYS A 662 7.94 -12.08 23.39
CA LYS A 662 8.61 -10.80 23.07
C LYS A 662 7.69 -9.99 22.16
N VAL A 663 7.41 -8.74 22.51
CA VAL A 663 6.56 -7.85 21.70
C VAL A 663 7.36 -6.60 21.35
N ALA A 664 7.31 -6.19 20.08
CA ALA A 664 7.77 -4.89 19.63
C ALA A 664 6.62 -4.16 18.93
N ALA A 665 6.11 -3.10 19.56
CA ALA A 665 5.21 -2.14 18.95
C ALA A 665 6.04 -1.02 18.31
N VAL A 666 6.09 -0.98 16.98
CA VAL A 666 6.84 0.04 16.22
C VAL A 666 5.84 1.05 15.68
N THR A 667 6.01 2.34 15.92
CA THR A 667 5.05 3.39 15.52
C THR A 667 5.74 4.72 15.22
N SER A 668 4.96 5.75 14.87
CA SER A 668 5.44 7.10 14.63
C SER A 668 4.52 8.15 15.25
N PHE A 669 5.10 9.26 15.72
CA PHE A 669 4.40 10.28 16.49
C PHE A 669 3.41 11.12 15.65
N ASN A 670 3.69 11.33 14.37
CA ASN A 670 2.82 12.07 13.44
C ASN A 670 1.99 11.17 12.53
N ASP A 671 1.86 9.87 12.85
CA ASP A 671 0.96 8.98 12.12
C ASP A 671 -0.50 9.47 12.22
N THR A 672 -1.09 9.78 11.07
CA THR A 672 -2.48 10.25 10.92
C THR A 672 -3.47 9.13 10.62
N ARG A 673 -3.01 7.90 10.37
CA ARG A 673 -3.87 6.76 10.03
C ARG A 673 -4.07 5.82 11.21
N VAL A 674 -3.01 5.59 12.00
CA VAL A 674 -3.06 4.87 13.28
C VAL A 674 -2.34 5.69 14.32
N LEU A 675 -3.08 6.27 15.26
CA LEU A 675 -2.51 7.23 16.21
C LEU A 675 -1.52 6.55 17.15
N TYR A 676 -0.39 7.22 17.44
CA TYR A 676 0.67 6.73 18.35
C TYR A 676 0.16 6.27 19.73
N VAL A 677 -0.98 6.83 20.16
CA VAL A 677 -1.60 6.53 21.46
C VAL A 677 -2.05 5.07 21.56
N GLU A 678 -2.46 4.44 20.45
CA GLU A 678 -2.92 3.06 20.46
C GLU A 678 -1.82 2.08 20.92
N PRO A 679 -0.65 2.00 20.26
CA PRO A 679 0.45 1.17 20.75
C PRO A 679 0.99 1.63 22.11
N ALA A 680 0.94 2.93 22.44
CA ALA A 680 1.39 3.43 23.75
C ALA A 680 0.55 2.86 24.90
N LYS A 681 -0.78 2.84 24.75
CA LYS A 681 -1.72 2.24 25.72
C LYS A 681 -1.56 0.72 25.78
N TRP A 682 -1.50 0.07 24.62
CA TRP A 682 -1.39 -1.38 24.51
C TRP A 682 -0.14 -1.94 25.19
N VAL A 683 1.02 -1.32 24.98
CA VAL A 683 2.28 -1.73 25.63
C VAL A 683 2.20 -1.67 27.15
N GLN A 684 1.57 -0.63 27.70
CA GLN A 684 1.42 -0.49 29.15
C GLN A 684 0.49 -1.55 29.74
N GLU A 685 -0.62 -1.88 29.06
CA GLU A 685 -1.52 -2.92 29.54
C GLU A 685 -0.92 -4.33 29.39
N LEU A 686 -0.21 -4.62 28.30
CA LEU A 686 0.55 -5.86 28.16
C LEU A 686 1.54 -6.06 29.31
N ARG A 687 2.33 -5.02 29.67
CA ARG A 687 3.28 -5.09 30.79
C ARG A 687 2.59 -5.24 32.14
N ASN A 688 1.40 -4.67 32.29
CA ASN A 688 0.59 -4.76 33.51
C ASN A 688 -0.01 -6.17 33.71
N LYS A 689 -0.29 -6.89 32.62
CA LYS A 689 -0.99 -8.18 32.65
C LYS A 689 -0.09 -9.39 32.39
N THR A 690 1.07 -9.20 31.76
CA THR A 690 1.96 -10.32 31.46
C THR A 690 2.38 -11.04 32.75
N THR A 691 2.33 -12.38 32.72
CA THR A 691 2.86 -13.25 33.77
C THR A 691 4.25 -13.79 33.43
N GLY A 692 4.74 -13.50 32.21
CA GLY A 692 6.06 -13.88 31.71
C GLY A 692 7.12 -12.81 31.98
N ASP A 693 8.36 -13.12 31.59
CA ASP A 693 9.54 -12.27 31.75
C ASP A 693 10.08 -11.71 30.43
N GLN A 694 9.40 -12.00 29.31
CA GLN A 694 9.82 -11.53 28.00
C GLN A 694 9.62 -10.02 27.84
N PRO A 695 10.55 -9.32 27.17
CA PRO A 695 10.44 -7.88 26.96
C PRO A 695 9.27 -7.52 26.03
N ILE A 696 8.49 -6.53 26.48
CA ILE A 696 7.48 -5.84 25.67
C ILE A 696 7.99 -4.42 25.45
N LEU A 697 8.23 -4.05 24.19
CA LEU A 697 8.94 -2.85 23.78
C LEU A 697 8.04 -1.95 22.93
N MET A 698 8.25 -0.65 23.05
CA MET A 698 7.75 0.36 22.12
C MET A 698 8.93 1.06 21.46
N LYS A 699 8.93 1.12 20.13
CA LYS A 699 9.82 1.98 19.34
C LYS A 699 8.96 3.02 18.65
N ILE A 700 9.23 4.30 18.89
CA ILE A 700 8.50 5.41 18.28
C ILE A 700 9.45 6.34 17.52
N GLU A 701 9.18 6.56 16.24
CA GLU A 701 9.81 7.63 15.48
C GLU A 701 9.13 8.97 15.84
N MET A 702 9.90 9.97 16.28
CA MET A 702 9.35 11.21 16.81
C MET A 702 9.07 12.25 15.71
N ASP A 703 9.71 12.12 14.54
CA ASP A 703 9.61 13.10 13.44
C ASP A 703 8.85 12.57 12.20
N GLY A 704 8.47 11.29 12.16
CA GLY A 704 7.87 10.62 11.00
C GLY A 704 6.33 10.50 11.01
N GLY A 705 5.75 10.09 9.88
CA GLY A 705 4.31 9.82 9.71
C GLY A 705 3.98 8.32 9.68
N HIS A 706 2.88 7.92 9.04
CA HIS A 706 2.46 6.50 8.95
C HIS A 706 3.51 5.58 8.31
N GLY A 707 4.28 6.12 7.35
CA GLY A 707 5.41 5.41 6.72
C GLY A 707 6.71 5.43 7.52
N GLY A 708 6.71 5.92 8.76
CA GLY A 708 7.91 6.18 9.55
C GLY A 708 8.65 7.44 9.09
N ALA A 709 9.97 7.46 9.32
CA ALA A 709 10.82 8.55 8.86
C ALA A 709 11.06 8.48 7.33
N SER A 710 11.27 9.64 6.71
CA SER A 710 11.47 9.75 5.25
C SER A 710 12.92 9.46 4.83
N GLY A 711 13.10 9.00 3.60
CA GLY A 711 14.41 8.71 3.02
C GLY A 711 14.73 7.21 2.97
N ARG A 712 15.35 6.77 1.87
CA ARG A 712 15.55 5.33 1.61
C ARG A 712 16.52 4.67 2.60
N TYR A 713 17.55 5.36 3.08
CA TYR A 713 18.50 4.73 4.01
C TYR A 713 17.90 4.54 5.39
N VAL A 714 17.05 5.48 5.80
CA VAL A 714 16.27 5.40 7.03
C VAL A 714 15.32 4.21 6.98
N GLN A 715 14.59 4.02 5.88
CA GLN A 715 13.74 2.84 5.67
C GLN A 715 14.52 1.52 5.74
N TRP A 716 15.75 1.47 5.21
CA TRP A 716 16.60 0.27 5.33
C TRP A 716 17.04 0.01 6.77
N ARG A 717 17.32 1.06 7.55
CA ARG A 717 17.64 0.97 8.98
C ARG A 717 16.45 0.48 9.79
N GLU A 718 15.25 0.99 9.54
CA GLU A 718 14.02 0.53 10.19
C GLU A 718 13.76 -0.94 9.91
N ARG A 719 13.85 -1.34 8.63
CA ARG A 719 13.70 -2.76 8.27
C ARG A 719 14.78 -3.64 8.90
N ALA A 720 16.02 -3.17 8.98
CA ALA A 720 17.10 -3.89 9.64
C ALA A 720 16.84 -4.04 11.15
N TRP A 721 16.20 -3.06 11.79
CA TRP A 721 15.78 -3.14 13.18
C TRP A 721 14.75 -4.25 13.39
N ASP A 722 13.67 -4.27 12.59
CA ASP A 722 12.62 -5.31 12.68
C ASP A 722 13.21 -6.71 12.52
N TYR A 723 14.04 -6.88 11.49
CA TYR A 723 14.62 -8.18 11.16
C TYR A 723 15.67 -8.62 12.17
N ALA A 724 16.46 -7.70 12.73
CA ALA A 724 17.37 -8.04 13.82
C ALA A 724 16.61 -8.46 15.08
N PHE A 725 15.52 -7.76 15.43
CA PHE A 725 14.69 -8.13 16.58
C PHE A 725 14.07 -9.52 16.39
N ILE A 726 13.52 -9.82 15.21
CA ILE A 726 12.98 -11.14 14.87
C ILE A 726 14.08 -12.21 14.91
N ALA A 727 15.17 -12.02 14.17
CA ALA A 727 16.25 -12.98 14.03
C ALA A 727 16.92 -13.29 15.38
N ASP A 728 17.15 -12.29 16.22
CA ASP A 728 17.64 -12.48 17.59
C ASP A 728 16.64 -13.26 18.45
N SER A 729 15.35 -12.91 18.35
CA SER A 729 14.30 -13.55 19.14
C SER A 729 14.11 -15.04 18.84
N VAL A 730 14.30 -15.44 17.58
CA VAL A 730 14.22 -16.84 17.14
C VAL A 730 15.59 -17.52 17.05
N GLY A 731 16.66 -16.86 17.52
CA GLY A 731 18.02 -17.42 17.55
C GLY A 731 18.63 -17.71 16.16
N ALA A 732 18.19 -17.01 15.12
CA ALA A 732 18.66 -17.14 13.74
C ALA A 732 19.56 -15.95 13.36
N THR A 733 20.63 -15.70 14.10
CA THR A 733 21.50 -14.50 13.92
C THR A 733 22.66 -14.72 12.95
N GLN A 734 23.03 -15.98 12.68
CA GLN A 734 24.18 -16.36 11.85
C GLN A 734 23.75 -16.69 10.42
N LEU A 735 24.57 -16.31 9.44
CA LEU A 735 24.38 -16.69 8.05
C LEU A 735 24.59 -18.21 7.86
N LEU A 736 23.83 -18.80 6.94
CA LEU A 736 24.06 -20.15 6.45
C LEU A 736 25.41 -20.22 5.72
N PRO A 737 26.10 -21.38 5.74
CA PRO A 737 27.35 -21.55 5.01
C PRO A 737 27.21 -21.22 3.52
N GLY A 738 27.94 -20.20 3.06
CA GLY A 738 27.93 -19.77 1.65
C GLY A 738 26.78 -18.83 1.25
N ALA A 739 25.89 -18.46 2.18
CA ALA A 739 24.86 -17.45 1.97
C ALA A 739 25.37 -16.04 2.32
N GLY A 740 24.60 -15.00 1.94
CA GLY A 740 24.95 -13.60 2.16
C GLY A 740 25.68 -12.95 0.96
N LEU A 741 26.28 -11.78 1.22
CA LEU A 741 27.05 -11.04 0.22
C LEU A 741 28.32 -11.83 -0.18
N LYS A 742 28.56 -11.99 -1.49
CA LYS A 742 29.71 -12.70 -2.06
C LYS A 742 30.85 -11.77 -2.49
#